data_AF-A0A947NKM9-F1
#
_entry.id   AF-A0A947NKM9-F1
#
_cell.length_a   1.000
_cell.length_b   1.000
_cell.length_c   1.000
_cell.angle_alpha   90.00
_cell.angle_beta   90.00
_cell.angle_gamma   90.00
#
_symmetry.space_group_name_H-M   'P 1'
#
loop_
_entity.id
_entity.type
_entity.pdbx_description
1 polymer ?
#
loop_
_entity_poly.entity_id
_entity_poly.type
_entity_poly.pdbx_seq_one_letter_code
_entity_poly.pdbx_strand_id
1 'polypeptide(L)'
;MEKIQNEQKINTAGWLASRNLLYALIFFSGLAALIYELVWIRLLNLTFGVSSCAVATVFAIFLLGLGLGSIFFGKKSEKTKNILKLYAWLELSIGLLSASIFIILQYTSFFDQIMSTSYNQFGFYGQSIIRLVIAAVILIAPTIAMGGTVPVVTKCLVKSNKKLGSQFSVIYYLNTLGAFCGAMLTGLLLVRFFGTIITFATAVIINLMIFAIIVLLAKKNIRPNDIDQHEIIDSADEKNFKPNKCMLPILFLTGFITLGLEVLWIRVLTNFGSGTTLASTLILGGFLIGFVIGSIYISRVIDRMKNMTWHFSVYAVMAGLLSAIILFIFSRLQSILSDQFGSYFVLLSESWIGFGLSFIIAIVLGTFFPLGVRLYAGNKNLIGKKTGRAYFINSLGMIAGSLAAGFVLIPFAGIKNTAIILIAMCLLIGIYFLIKLRNNKKLITFSITSIVITILIIFFTGPTFYRSPADNEQLFYAEGLSATITVHGETIGDSQNKYLNVDSQTVAGTYLTGIIDAKILAHLPVLLTDSPEQISTIGYGSGITTYSMSLYDAQVTALEIEQQVVEAAKDQFSDVNHRADTKSNVDIVIDDARNYLKNTDQKFDTIVTDVTNLKYKNNPYLYTTDYFQIMKDQLTPRGVAAAWAPLGGISPDDLTILIASFKSIFPHTTIWYYYPEPTGFLVFIGTPEKLVIDINTLAAKIEPVATDLQSIAINNAYDLSATLLLGEEDVGDLVYGKDLHTDDHPILEFSDLEYYAKFNPIENLAMLFANQSEILKPYYSFTEEQEQELLDALGNSRGLINHYIEEH
;
A
#
# COMPACT_ATOMS: atom_id res chain seq x y z
N MET A 1 19.49 4.25 -61.49
CA MET A 1 18.25 3.85 -60.80
C MET A 1 18.50 2.79 -59.72
N GLU A 2 19.30 1.75 -59.99
CA GLU A 2 19.65 0.71 -59.00
C GLU A 2 20.36 1.25 -57.74
N LYS A 3 21.27 2.22 -57.89
CA LYS A 3 21.97 2.87 -56.76
C LYS A 3 21.02 3.67 -55.85
N ILE A 4 20.02 4.34 -56.45
CA ILE A 4 18.96 5.07 -55.73
C ILE A 4 18.01 4.10 -55.03
N GLN A 5 17.67 2.97 -55.66
CA GLN A 5 16.85 1.92 -55.05
C GLN A 5 17.58 1.19 -53.91
N ASN A 6 18.89 1.00 -54.01
CA ASN A 6 19.71 0.43 -52.94
C ASN A 6 19.88 1.40 -51.76
N GLU A 7 20.14 2.68 -52.03
CA GLU A 7 20.18 3.73 -50.98
C GLU A 7 18.83 3.89 -50.28
N GLN A 8 17.72 3.84 -51.03
CA GLN A 8 16.36 3.84 -50.45
C GLN A 8 16.07 2.59 -49.60
N LYS A 9 16.44 1.39 -50.05
CA LYS A 9 16.27 0.15 -49.26
C LYS A 9 17.11 0.17 -47.97
N ILE A 10 18.35 0.63 -48.04
CA ILE A 10 19.25 0.74 -46.88
C ILE A 10 18.72 1.77 -45.87
N ASN A 11 18.23 2.94 -46.34
CA ASN A 11 17.61 3.95 -45.48
C ASN A 11 16.31 3.48 -44.84
N THR A 12 15.50 2.70 -45.57
CA THR A 12 14.24 2.13 -45.04
C THR A 12 14.50 1.08 -43.96
N ALA A 13 15.49 0.20 -44.15
CA ALA A 13 15.91 -0.79 -43.16
C ALA A 13 16.53 -0.14 -41.91
N GLY A 14 17.40 0.86 -42.08
CA GLY A 14 17.98 1.64 -40.98
C GLY A 14 16.93 2.42 -40.19
N TRP A 15 15.93 2.99 -40.87
CA TRP A 15 14.81 3.66 -40.21
C TRP A 15 13.90 2.70 -39.44
N LEU A 16 13.55 1.55 -40.01
CA LEU A 16 12.78 0.50 -39.33
C LEU A 16 13.48 0.00 -38.07
N ALA A 17 14.79 -0.24 -38.15
CA ALA A 17 15.61 -0.60 -37.00
C ALA A 17 15.62 0.52 -35.94
N SER A 18 15.76 1.79 -36.35
CA SER A 18 15.70 2.94 -35.44
C SER A 18 14.33 3.13 -34.79
N ARG A 19 13.24 2.82 -35.51
CA ARG A 19 11.87 2.92 -35.02
C ARG A 19 11.56 1.84 -33.97
N ASN A 20 11.97 0.60 -34.24
CA ASN A 20 11.81 -0.48 -33.28
C ASN A 20 12.65 -0.24 -32.02
N LEU A 21 13.84 0.35 -32.16
CA LEU A 21 14.65 0.77 -31.02
C LEU A 21 13.95 1.87 -30.22
N LEU A 22 13.36 2.89 -30.85
CA LEU A 22 12.56 3.90 -30.13
C LEU A 22 11.37 3.28 -29.37
N TYR A 23 10.71 2.28 -29.94
CA TYR A 23 9.68 1.51 -29.24
C TYR A 23 10.21 0.78 -27.99
N ALA A 24 11.40 0.18 -28.07
CA ALA A 24 12.05 -0.42 -26.90
C ALA A 24 12.41 0.63 -25.84
N LEU A 25 12.91 1.80 -26.24
CA LEU A 25 13.22 2.89 -25.30
C LEU A 25 11.98 3.40 -24.56
N ILE A 26 10.82 3.47 -25.24
CA ILE A 26 9.54 3.84 -24.61
C ILE A 26 9.12 2.81 -23.55
N PHE A 27 9.31 1.52 -23.85
CA PHE A 27 9.06 0.46 -22.87
C PHE A 27 9.96 0.62 -21.63
N PHE A 28 11.26 0.80 -21.81
CA PHE A 28 12.18 0.99 -20.67
C PHE A 28 11.94 2.30 -19.92
N SER A 29 11.52 3.37 -20.60
CA SER A 29 11.12 4.63 -19.99
C SER A 29 9.89 4.44 -19.08
N GLY A 30 8.87 3.72 -19.57
CA GLY A 30 7.71 3.35 -18.77
C GLY A 30 8.03 2.43 -17.59
N LEU A 31 8.96 1.49 -17.77
CA LEU A 31 9.47 0.62 -16.72
C LEU A 31 10.15 1.44 -15.61
N ALA A 32 11.08 2.33 -15.96
CA ALA A 32 11.75 3.19 -14.99
C ALA A 32 10.76 4.11 -14.26
N ALA A 33 9.77 4.67 -14.97
CA ALA A 33 8.75 5.54 -14.38
C ALA A 33 7.99 4.85 -13.23
N LEU A 34 7.59 3.58 -13.39
CA LEU A 34 6.88 2.85 -12.34
C LEU A 34 7.78 2.34 -11.23
N ILE A 35 9.05 2.06 -11.52
CA ILE A 35 10.03 1.81 -10.44
C ILE A 35 10.14 3.07 -9.55
N TYR A 36 10.31 4.26 -10.15
CA TYR A 36 10.37 5.49 -9.37
C TYR A 36 9.09 5.75 -8.58
N GLU A 37 7.93 5.59 -9.21
CA GLU A 37 6.64 5.83 -8.55
C GLU A 37 6.49 4.96 -7.29
N LEU A 38 6.74 3.65 -7.40
CA LEU A 38 6.61 2.73 -6.27
C LEU A 38 7.67 2.96 -5.19
N VAL A 39 8.93 3.23 -5.58
CA VAL A 39 9.98 3.53 -4.60
C VAL A 39 9.75 4.88 -3.92
N TRP A 40 9.31 5.91 -4.65
CA TRP A 40 8.97 7.19 -4.04
C TRP A 40 7.80 7.06 -3.07
N ILE A 41 6.75 6.30 -3.41
CA ILE A 41 5.66 6.02 -2.47
C ILE A 41 6.23 5.40 -1.18
N ARG A 42 7.13 4.41 -1.27
CA ARG A 42 7.78 3.81 -0.09
C ARG A 42 8.58 4.83 0.71
N LEU A 43 9.53 5.53 0.09
CA LEU A 43 10.39 6.51 0.77
C LEU A 43 9.58 7.65 1.43
N LEU A 44 8.51 8.09 0.76
CA LEU A 44 7.66 9.16 1.26
C LEU A 44 6.75 8.68 2.39
N ASN A 45 6.26 7.44 2.35
CA ASN A 45 5.54 6.83 3.48
C ASN A 45 6.43 6.76 4.72
N LEU A 46 7.70 6.38 4.56
CA LEU A 46 8.67 6.33 5.66
C LEU A 46 9.01 7.73 6.23
N THR A 47 9.06 8.75 5.37
CA THR A 47 9.43 10.11 5.77
C THR A 47 8.24 10.90 6.33
N PHE A 48 7.05 10.68 5.80
CA PHE A 48 5.86 11.50 6.03
C PHE A 48 4.72 10.75 6.75
N GLY A 49 4.96 9.51 7.20
CA GLY A 49 3.97 8.64 7.82
C GLY A 49 3.04 7.96 6.80
N VAL A 50 2.39 6.88 7.24
CA VAL A 50 1.58 6.00 6.38
C VAL A 50 0.10 6.44 6.29
N SER A 51 -0.21 7.69 6.65
CA SER A 51 -1.59 8.17 6.57
C SER A 51 -2.10 8.13 5.13
N SER A 52 -3.36 7.69 4.93
CA SER A 52 -3.99 7.66 3.60
C SER A 52 -3.85 9.02 2.88
N CYS A 53 -3.99 10.12 3.63
CA CYS A 53 -3.83 11.49 3.16
C CYS A 53 -2.45 11.76 2.53
N ALA A 54 -1.37 11.30 3.16
CA ALA A 54 0.00 11.50 2.68
C ALA A 54 0.23 10.78 1.34
N VAL A 55 -0.14 9.49 1.27
CA VAL A 55 -0.02 8.65 0.07
C VAL A 55 -0.76 9.28 -1.12
N ALA A 56 -2.02 9.64 -0.92
CA ALA A 56 -2.84 10.17 -1.99
C ALA A 56 -2.38 11.55 -2.47
N THR A 57 -1.83 12.36 -1.57
CA THR A 57 -1.24 13.66 -1.91
C THR A 57 -0.01 13.51 -2.79
N VAL A 58 0.90 12.61 -2.41
CA VAL A 58 2.10 12.27 -3.20
C VAL A 58 1.71 11.82 -4.61
N PHE A 59 0.74 10.91 -4.69
CA PHE A 59 0.21 10.42 -5.95
C PHE A 59 -0.43 11.55 -6.79
N ALA A 60 -1.19 12.44 -6.16
CA ALA A 60 -1.80 13.59 -6.81
C ALA A 60 -0.74 14.55 -7.38
N ILE A 61 0.33 14.82 -6.64
CA ILE A 61 1.47 15.63 -7.08
C ILE A 61 2.17 14.98 -8.28
N PHE A 62 2.41 13.67 -8.21
CA PHE A 62 3.05 12.91 -9.29
C PHE A 62 2.24 13.01 -10.59
N LEU A 63 0.93 12.72 -10.54
CA LEU A 63 0.03 12.85 -11.68
C LEU A 63 -0.09 14.30 -12.17
N LEU A 64 -0.07 15.28 -11.26
CA LEU A 64 -0.12 16.70 -11.61
C LEU A 64 1.13 17.10 -12.38
N GLY A 65 2.31 16.67 -11.93
CA GLY A 65 3.57 16.87 -12.61
C GLY A 65 3.58 16.25 -14.01
N LEU A 66 3.15 14.98 -14.14
CA LEU A 66 2.99 14.33 -15.44
C LEU A 66 2.06 15.15 -16.37
N GLY A 67 0.93 15.61 -15.83
CA GLY A 67 0.00 16.46 -16.56
C GLY A 67 0.64 17.78 -17.02
N LEU A 68 1.26 18.54 -16.12
CA LEU A 68 1.87 19.83 -16.42
C LEU A 68 3.02 19.69 -17.43
N GLY A 69 3.83 18.65 -17.26
CA GLY A 69 4.87 18.24 -18.20
C GLY A 69 4.31 17.98 -19.60
N SER A 70 3.21 17.26 -19.69
CA SER A 70 2.60 16.91 -20.97
C SER A 70 2.11 18.14 -21.75
N ILE A 71 1.54 19.15 -21.08
CA ILE A 71 1.15 20.42 -21.72
C ILE A 71 2.36 21.24 -22.12
N PHE A 72 3.34 21.37 -21.23
CA PHE A 72 4.52 22.21 -21.46
C PHE A 72 5.35 21.65 -22.62
N PHE A 73 5.76 20.39 -22.54
CA PHE A 73 6.56 19.74 -23.57
C PHE A 73 5.75 19.41 -24.82
N GLY A 74 4.43 19.25 -24.73
CA GLY A 74 3.56 19.17 -25.90
C GLY A 74 3.55 20.45 -26.73
N LYS A 75 3.61 21.63 -26.12
CA LYS A 75 3.80 22.90 -26.85
C LYS A 75 5.23 23.06 -27.35
N LYS A 76 6.22 22.66 -26.54
CA LYS A 76 7.66 22.78 -26.86
C LYS A 76 8.07 21.86 -28.01
N SER A 77 7.50 20.66 -28.10
CA SER A 77 7.78 19.69 -29.16
C SER A 77 7.43 20.22 -30.55
N GLU A 78 6.36 21.03 -30.66
CA GLU A 78 5.97 21.65 -31.93
C GLU A 78 6.93 22.75 -32.40
N LYS A 79 7.65 23.39 -31.46
CA LYS A 79 8.63 24.44 -31.76
C LYS A 79 10.05 23.90 -31.97
N THR A 80 10.29 22.64 -31.62
CA THR A 80 11.65 22.08 -31.57
C THR A 80 12.01 21.38 -32.87
N LYS A 81 13.12 21.79 -33.50
CA LYS A 81 13.61 21.20 -34.75
C LYS A 81 14.14 19.77 -34.56
N ASN A 82 14.91 19.52 -33.50
CA ASN A 82 15.47 18.20 -33.20
C ASN A 82 14.72 17.55 -32.04
N ILE A 83 13.67 16.80 -32.38
CA ILE A 83 12.78 16.16 -31.39
C ILE A 83 13.48 15.04 -30.59
N LEU A 84 14.41 14.32 -31.23
CA LEU A 84 15.19 13.27 -30.57
C LEU A 84 16.12 13.84 -29.51
N LYS A 85 16.74 15.00 -29.78
CA LYS A 85 17.55 15.71 -28.78
C LYS A 85 16.70 16.16 -27.59
N LEU A 86 15.48 16.65 -27.83
CA LEU A 86 14.56 17.00 -26.74
C LEU A 86 14.19 15.76 -25.90
N TYR A 87 13.92 14.63 -26.54
CA TYR A 87 13.65 13.37 -25.85
C TYR A 87 14.84 12.91 -24.99
N ALA A 88 16.06 12.96 -25.55
CA ALA A 88 17.28 12.65 -24.80
C ALA A 88 17.44 13.52 -23.54
N TRP A 89 17.25 14.85 -23.67
CA TRP A 89 17.36 15.74 -22.52
C TRP A 89 16.29 15.50 -21.46
N LEU A 90 15.08 15.08 -21.85
CA LEU A 90 14.06 14.69 -20.88
C LEU A 90 14.52 13.47 -20.07
N GLU A 91 15.00 12.42 -20.73
CA GLU A 91 15.46 11.19 -20.08
C GLU A 91 16.66 11.45 -19.15
N LEU A 92 17.63 12.26 -19.59
CA LEU A 92 18.74 12.69 -18.72
C LEU A 92 18.25 13.49 -17.51
N SER A 93 17.29 14.40 -17.72
CA SER A 93 16.74 15.22 -16.63
C SER A 93 15.99 14.36 -15.62
N ILE A 94 15.23 13.35 -16.07
CA ILE A 94 14.54 12.40 -15.18
C ILE A 94 15.58 11.70 -14.29
N GLY A 95 16.59 11.07 -14.88
CA GLY A 95 17.62 10.35 -14.11
C GLY A 95 18.37 11.24 -13.11
N LEU A 96 18.83 12.42 -13.53
CA LEU A 96 19.60 13.33 -12.67
C LEU A 96 18.76 13.97 -11.56
N LEU A 97 17.53 14.42 -11.87
CA LEU A 97 16.64 15.00 -10.87
C LEU A 97 16.20 13.94 -9.85
N SER A 98 15.85 12.73 -10.31
CA SER A 98 15.53 11.60 -9.42
C SER A 98 16.72 11.24 -8.51
N ALA A 99 17.94 11.12 -9.05
CA ALA A 99 19.14 10.86 -8.25
C ALA A 99 19.41 11.96 -7.21
N SER A 100 19.19 13.22 -7.57
CA SER A 100 19.35 14.36 -6.65
C SER A 100 18.35 14.29 -5.49
N ILE A 101 17.08 13.94 -5.77
CA ILE A 101 16.04 13.77 -4.74
C ILE A 101 16.42 12.68 -3.75
N PHE A 102 16.92 11.55 -4.25
CA PHE A 102 17.33 10.45 -3.40
C PHE A 102 18.45 10.85 -2.43
N ILE A 103 19.47 11.55 -2.93
CA ILE A 103 20.56 12.08 -2.08
C ILE A 103 20.01 13.05 -1.03
N ILE A 104 19.10 13.92 -1.42
CA ILE A 104 18.48 14.91 -0.54
C ILE A 104 17.67 14.23 0.57
N LEU A 105 16.83 13.23 0.24
CA LEU A 105 16.01 12.52 1.23
C LEU A 105 16.85 11.66 2.18
N GLN A 106 17.93 11.04 1.70
CA GLN A 106 18.71 10.10 2.51
C GLN A 106 19.78 10.77 3.38
N TYR A 107 20.39 11.87 2.93
CA TYR A 107 21.60 12.41 3.58
C TYR A 107 21.40 13.78 4.24
N THR A 108 20.17 14.31 4.28
CA THR A 108 19.92 15.59 4.93
C THR A 108 19.02 15.46 6.16
N SER A 109 19.60 15.68 7.34
CA SER A 109 18.85 15.85 8.61
C SER A 109 17.93 17.08 8.61
N PHE A 110 18.03 17.90 7.55
CA PHE A 110 17.22 19.10 7.34
C PHE A 110 15.72 18.81 7.34
N PHE A 111 15.27 17.68 6.76
CA PHE A 111 13.84 17.35 6.75
C PHE A 111 13.34 16.96 8.12
N ASP A 112 14.10 16.18 8.87
CA ASP A 112 13.73 15.75 10.21
C ASP A 112 13.54 16.95 11.15
N GLN A 113 14.42 17.96 11.03
CA GLN A 113 14.30 19.19 11.79
C GLN A 113 13.07 20.03 11.41
N ILE A 114 12.75 20.14 10.11
CA ILE A 114 11.53 20.83 9.67
C ILE A 114 10.28 20.08 10.13
N MET A 115 10.28 18.74 10.03
CA MET A 115 9.14 17.90 10.37
C MET A 115 8.83 17.93 11.86
N SER A 116 9.83 17.83 12.72
CA SER A 116 9.67 17.95 14.19
C SER A 116 9.21 19.34 14.59
N THR A 117 9.91 20.39 14.13
CA THR A 117 9.54 21.78 14.43
C THR A 117 8.11 22.11 13.98
N SER A 118 7.71 21.64 12.80
CA SER A 118 6.37 21.88 12.28
C SER A 118 5.28 21.11 13.02
N TYR A 119 5.56 19.89 13.46
CA TYR A 119 4.63 19.11 14.27
C TYR A 119 4.38 19.78 15.63
N ASN A 120 5.45 20.18 16.33
CA ASN A 120 5.33 20.77 17.66
C ASN A 120 4.70 22.18 17.62
N GLN A 121 4.87 22.93 16.53
CA GLN A 121 4.28 24.27 16.39
C GLN A 121 2.87 24.30 15.82
N PHE A 122 2.55 23.43 14.86
CA PHE A 122 1.30 23.50 14.09
C PHE A 122 0.44 22.23 14.19
N GLY A 123 0.87 21.23 14.96
CA GLY A 123 0.21 19.94 15.10
C GLY A 123 0.19 19.13 13.80
N PHE A 124 -0.52 18.00 13.83
CA PHE A 124 -0.64 17.07 12.71
C PHE A 124 -1.12 17.71 11.39
N TYR A 125 -2.17 18.54 11.44
CA TYR A 125 -2.73 19.16 10.23
C TYR A 125 -1.79 20.19 9.61
N GLY A 126 -1.10 20.99 10.43
CA GLY A 126 -0.11 21.95 9.94
C GLY A 126 1.12 21.25 9.34
N GLN A 127 1.61 20.22 10.01
CA GLN A 127 2.68 19.37 9.48
C GLN A 127 2.28 18.73 8.14
N SER A 128 1.04 18.23 8.01
CA SER A 128 0.53 17.63 6.78
C SER A 128 0.57 18.60 5.59
N ILE A 129 0.29 19.89 5.80
CA ILE A 129 0.42 20.92 4.76
C ILE A 129 1.89 21.13 4.37
N ILE A 130 2.80 21.19 5.34
CA ILE A 130 4.24 21.38 5.08
C ILE A 130 4.80 20.17 4.33
N ARG A 131 4.40 18.95 4.71
CA ARG A 131 4.71 17.70 3.98
C ARG A 131 4.26 17.77 2.53
N LEU A 132 3.03 18.21 2.29
CA LEU A 132 2.50 18.38 0.95
C LEU A 132 3.36 19.34 0.14
N VAL A 133 3.74 20.48 0.71
CA VAL A 133 4.59 21.47 0.03
C VAL A 133 5.97 20.88 -0.30
N ILE A 134 6.60 20.18 0.65
CA ILE A 134 7.91 19.57 0.45
C ILE A 134 7.85 18.47 -0.60
N ALA A 135 6.91 17.53 -0.48
CA ALA A 135 6.69 16.47 -1.46
C ALA A 135 6.43 17.06 -2.85
N ALA A 136 5.66 18.16 -2.93
CA ALA A 136 5.41 18.87 -4.18
C ALA A 136 6.70 19.43 -4.78
N VAL A 137 7.50 20.17 -4.00
CA VAL A 137 8.76 20.75 -4.46
C VAL A 137 9.73 19.68 -4.96
N ILE A 138 9.83 18.56 -4.21
CA ILE A 138 10.73 17.46 -4.52
C ILE A 138 10.29 16.74 -5.81
N LEU A 139 9.02 16.32 -5.90
CA LEU A 139 8.56 15.46 -6.98
C LEU A 139 8.18 16.19 -8.27
N ILE A 140 7.79 17.46 -8.21
CA ILE A 140 7.21 18.14 -9.38
C ILE A 140 8.21 18.25 -10.54
N ALA A 141 9.49 18.43 -10.26
CA ALA A 141 10.51 18.61 -11.29
C ALA A 141 10.76 17.37 -12.15
N PRO A 142 11.09 16.18 -11.59
CA PRO A 142 11.25 14.97 -12.40
C PRO A 142 9.93 14.53 -13.04
N THR A 143 8.79 14.70 -12.36
CA THR A 143 7.48 14.30 -12.91
C THR A 143 7.02 15.18 -14.06
N ILE A 144 7.36 16.49 -14.06
CA ILE A 144 7.19 17.35 -15.24
C ILE A 144 8.05 16.85 -16.42
N ALA A 145 9.27 16.37 -16.17
CA ALA A 145 10.11 15.81 -17.22
C ALA A 145 9.52 14.49 -17.76
N MET A 146 9.07 13.59 -16.88
CA MET A 146 8.37 12.35 -17.24
C MET A 146 7.10 12.63 -18.05
N GLY A 147 6.29 13.62 -17.65
CA GLY A 147 5.07 14.01 -18.36
C GLY A 147 5.32 14.49 -19.79
N GLY A 148 6.53 14.97 -20.08
CA GLY A 148 6.93 15.42 -21.40
C GLY A 148 7.25 14.31 -22.39
N THR A 149 7.52 13.07 -21.94
CA THR A 149 8.00 11.98 -22.82
C THR A 149 6.95 11.60 -23.86
N VAL A 150 5.71 11.31 -23.44
CA VAL A 150 4.61 10.89 -24.31
C VAL A 150 4.33 11.88 -25.46
N PRO A 151 4.11 13.19 -25.25
CA PRO A 151 3.83 14.11 -26.35
C PRO A 151 5.04 14.34 -27.26
N VAL A 152 6.26 14.28 -26.75
CA VAL A 152 7.50 14.39 -27.54
C VAL A 152 7.68 13.17 -28.45
N VAL A 153 7.53 11.97 -27.89
CA VAL A 153 7.60 10.70 -28.61
C VAL A 153 6.47 10.58 -29.63
N THR A 154 5.24 11.01 -29.27
CA THR A 154 4.10 11.06 -30.19
C THR A 154 4.41 11.93 -31.40
N LYS A 155 4.98 13.12 -31.21
CA LYS A 155 5.40 14.00 -32.31
C LYS A 155 6.51 13.35 -33.17
N CYS A 156 7.38 12.56 -32.56
CA CYS A 156 8.45 11.85 -33.26
C CYS A 156 7.91 10.72 -34.16
N LEU A 157 6.99 9.90 -33.65
CA LEU A 157 6.60 8.62 -34.28
C LEU A 157 5.28 8.67 -35.06
N VAL A 158 4.35 9.58 -34.73
CA VAL A 158 3.10 9.74 -35.48
C VAL A 158 3.35 10.60 -36.73
N LYS A 159 3.28 9.97 -37.91
CA LYS A 159 3.59 10.62 -39.20
C LYS A 159 2.40 10.74 -40.14
N SER A 160 1.36 9.92 -39.99
CA SER A 160 0.22 9.89 -40.91
C SER A 160 -1.11 10.12 -40.20
N ASN A 161 -1.99 10.91 -40.81
CA ASN A 161 -3.37 11.10 -40.34
C ASN A 161 -4.18 9.81 -40.35
N LYS A 162 -3.94 8.95 -41.35
CA LYS A 162 -4.62 7.66 -41.49
C LYS A 162 -4.23 6.66 -40.40
N LYS A 163 -3.02 6.79 -39.85
CA LYS A 163 -2.49 5.88 -38.81
C LYS A 163 -2.34 6.54 -37.44
N LEU A 164 -2.94 7.73 -37.24
CA LEU A 164 -2.78 8.51 -36.02
C LEU A 164 -3.20 7.72 -34.78
N GLY A 165 -4.35 7.02 -34.86
CA GLY A 165 -4.88 6.26 -33.75
C GLY A 165 -3.99 5.06 -33.41
N SER A 166 -3.65 4.24 -34.41
CA SER A 166 -2.82 3.05 -34.22
C SER A 166 -1.42 3.40 -33.72
N GLN A 167 -0.74 4.39 -34.32
CA GLN A 167 0.60 4.80 -33.92
C GLN A 167 0.62 5.37 -32.50
N PHE A 168 -0.35 6.20 -32.13
CA PHE A 168 -0.46 6.71 -30.76
C PHE A 168 -0.74 5.57 -29.77
N SER A 169 -1.65 4.65 -30.12
CA SER A 169 -1.97 3.49 -29.27
C SER A 169 -0.75 2.61 -29.02
N VAL A 170 0.13 2.43 -30.02
CA VAL A 170 1.41 1.69 -29.87
C VAL A 170 2.33 2.33 -28.85
N ILE A 171 2.50 3.64 -28.92
CA ILE A 171 3.33 4.39 -27.96
C ILE A 171 2.76 4.25 -26.55
N TYR A 172 1.44 4.41 -26.41
CA TYR A 172 0.75 4.32 -25.13
C TYR A 172 0.89 2.91 -24.53
N TYR A 173 0.54 1.85 -25.27
CA TYR A 173 0.58 0.50 -24.70
C TYR A 173 2.00 0.02 -24.41
N LEU A 174 3.03 0.44 -25.17
CA LEU A 174 4.41 0.07 -24.89
C LEU A 174 4.91 0.72 -23.60
N ASN A 175 4.56 1.99 -23.38
CA ASN A 175 4.86 2.68 -22.14
C ASN A 175 4.14 2.02 -20.95
N THR A 176 2.85 1.71 -21.10
CA THR A 176 2.08 1.03 -20.06
C THR A 176 2.54 -0.42 -19.82
N LEU A 177 3.04 -1.11 -20.85
CA LEU A 177 3.61 -2.45 -20.69
C LEU A 177 4.95 -2.39 -19.94
N GLY A 178 5.77 -1.38 -20.24
CA GLY A 178 6.95 -1.06 -19.44
C GLY A 178 6.59 -0.83 -17.99
N ALA A 179 5.61 0.04 -17.75
CA ALA A 179 5.06 0.35 -16.44
C ALA A 179 4.59 -0.91 -15.69
N PHE A 180 3.82 -1.79 -16.34
CA PHE A 180 3.42 -3.08 -15.78
C PHE A 180 4.63 -3.92 -15.35
N CYS A 181 5.63 -4.08 -16.22
CA CYS A 181 6.84 -4.81 -15.87
C CYS A 181 7.61 -4.14 -14.72
N GLY A 182 7.71 -2.81 -14.71
CA GLY A 182 8.34 -2.06 -13.61
C GLY A 182 7.63 -2.29 -12.28
N ALA A 183 6.30 -2.27 -12.28
CA ALA A 183 5.49 -2.52 -11.09
C ALA A 183 5.65 -3.96 -10.58
N MET A 184 5.56 -4.96 -11.46
CA MET A 184 5.75 -6.37 -11.12
C MET A 184 7.15 -6.68 -10.62
N LEU A 185 8.19 -6.19 -11.31
CA LEU A 185 9.56 -6.40 -10.90
C LEU A 185 9.82 -5.75 -9.54
N THR A 186 9.38 -4.51 -9.33
CA THR A 186 9.57 -3.80 -8.06
C THR A 186 8.86 -4.49 -6.90
N GLY A 187 7.55 -4.77 -7.06
CA GLY A 187 6.70 -5.30 -6.00
C GLY A 187 6.89 -6.79 -5.70
N LEU A 188 7.59 -7.56 -6.54
CA LEU A 188 7.81 -9.00 -6.31
C LEU A 188 9.28 -9.40 -6.19
N LEU A 189 10.22 -8.67 -6.81
CA LEU A 189 11.61 -9.12 -6.96
C LEU A 189 12.63 -8.06 -6.52
N LEU A 190 12.59 -6.85 -7.09
CA LEU A 190 13.69 -5.89 -6.96
C LEU A 190 13.88 -5.45 -5.51
N VAL A 191 12.81 -5.03 -4.83
CA VAL A 191 12.91 -4.61 -3.43
C VAL A 191 13.23 -5.80 -2.52
N ARG A 192 12.60 -6.95 -2.77
CA ARG A 192 12.82 -8.18 -2.00
C ARG A 192 14.30 -8.61 -1.99
N PHE A 193 14.98 -8.59 -3.14
CA PHE A 193 16.34 -9.13 -3.26
C PHE A 193 17.44 -8.07 -3.19
N PHE A 194 17.16 -6.83 -3.58
CA PHE A 194 18.18 -5.78 -3.69
C PHE A 194 17.90 -4.57 -2.80
N GLY A 195 16.78 -4.54 -2.10
CA GLY A 195 16.38 -3.38 -1.31
C GLY A 195 15.86 -2.21 -2.14
N THR A 196 15.38 -1.19 -1.46
CA THR A 196 14.74 0.00 -2.04
C THR A 196 15.76 0.88 -2.77
N ILE A 197 16.98 1.03 -2.24
CA ILE A 197 18.04 1.88 -2.78
C ILE A 197 18.56 1.37 -4.13
N ILE A 198 18.93 0.09 -4.23
CA ILE A 198 19.43 -0.49 -5.49
C ILE A 198 18.33 -0.52 -6.54
N THR A 199 17.10 -0.79 -6.12
CA THR A 199 15.91 -0.71 -6.99
C THR A 199 15.76 0.70 -7.58
N PHE A 200 15.90 1.74 -6.77
CA PHE A 200 15.91 3.13 -7.23
C PHE A 200 17.04 3.42 -8.22
N ALA A 201 18.26 3.02 -7.88
CA ALA A 201 19.44 3.22 -8.72
C ALA A 201 19.28 2.55 -10.10
N THR A 202 18.61 1.39 -10.14
CA THR A 202 18.30 0.69 -11.39
C THR A 202 17.46 1.56 -12.33
N ALA A 203 16.45 2.27 -11.83
CA ALA A 203 15.65 3.20 -12.64
C ALA A 203 16.50 4.36 -13.18
N VAL A 204 17.39 4.92 -12.36
CA VAL A 204 18.33 5.99 -12.77
C VAL A 204 19.23 5.51 -13.92
N ILE A 205 19.82 4.32 -13.76
CA ILE A 205 20.68 3.72 -14.78
C ILE A 205 19.90 3.52 -16.09
N ILE A 206 18.64 3.08 -16.03
CA ILE A 206 17.79 2.92 -17.21
C ILE A 206 17.60 4.24 -17.97
N ASN A 207 17.26 5.34 -17.29
CA ASN A 207 17.11 6.64 -17.99
C ASN A 207 18.43 7.14 -18.59
N LEU A 208 19.56 6.95 -17.90
CA LEU A 208 20.88 7.32 -18.42
C LEU A 208 21.27 6.49 -19.65
N MET A 209 20.94 5.19 -19.66
CA MET A 209 21.11 4.32 -20.83
C MET A 209 20.24 4.77 -21.99
N ILE A 210 18.96 5.11 -21.75
CA ILE A 210 18.07 5.64 -22.79
C ILE A 210 18.66 6.92 -23.39
N PHE A 211 19.12 7.86 -22.56
CA PHE A 211 19.81 9.08 -23.01
C PHE A 211 21.01 8.75 -23.91
N ALA A 212 21.92 7.87 -23.45
CA ALA A 212 23.11 7.49 -24.19
C ALA A 212 22.77 6.88 -25.56
N ILE A 213 21.78 5.98 -25.62
CA ILE A 213 21.32 5.35 -26.85
C ILE A 213 20.75 6.38 -27.83
N ILE A 214 19.93 7.34 -27.36
CA ILE A 214 19.37 8.39 -28.23
C ILE A 214 20.47 9.30 -28.78
N VAL A 215 21.47 9.65 -27.97
CA VAL A 215 22.62 10.46 -28.41
C VAL A 215 23.42 9.71 -29.48
N LEU A 216 23.64 8.40 -29.32
CA LEU A 216 24.30 7.57 -30.33
C LEU A 216 23.50 7.48 -31.63
N LEU A 217 22.16 7.37 -31.55
CA LEU A 217 21.28 7.40 -32.72
C LEU A 217 21.31 8.75 -33.44
N ALA A 218 21.35 9.85 -32.68
CA ALA A 218 21.44 11.20 -33.23
C ALA A 218 22.79 11.44 -33.95
N LYS A 219 23.89 10.85 -33.45
CA LYS A 219 25.22 10.94 -34.09
C LYS A 219 25.31 10.15 -35.40
N LYS A 220 24.60 9.04 -35.54
CA LYS A 220 24.58 8.23 -36.77
C LYS A 220 23.89 8.92 -37.97
N ASN A 221 23.42 10.17 -37.82
CA ASN A 221 22.83 10.98 -38.89
C ASN A 221 21.70 10.25 -39.65
N ILE A 222 21.01 9.31 -38.98
CA ILE A 222 19.78 8.69 -39.46
C ILE A 222 18.71 9.77 -39.34
N ARG A 223 18.74 10.74 -40.27
CA ARG A 223 17.76 11.80 -40.36
C ARG A 223 16.46 11.15 -40.80
N PRO A 224 15.34 11.37 -40.11
CA PRO A 224 14.02 10.95 -40.58
C PRO A 224 13.55 11.68 -41.86
N ASN A 225 14.44 12.37 -42.57
CA ASN A 225 14.08 13.35 -43.61
C ASN A 225 14.20 12.85 -45.06
N ASP A 226 14.66 11.62 -45.31
CA ASP A 226 14.95 11.19 -46.68
C ASP A 226 13.85 10.33 -47.34
N ILE A 227 12.62 10.29 -46.77
CA ILE A 227 11.50 9.53 -47.36
C ILE A 227 10.31 10.42 -47.81
N ASP A 228 10.14 11.63 -47.27
CA ASP A 228 8.88 12.40 -47.49
C ASP A 228 9.04 13.64 -48.40
N GLN A 229 9.54 13.46 -49.63
CA GLN A 229 9.31 14.43 -50.71
C GLN A 229 8.07 14.11 -51.57
N HIS A 230 7.36 12.99 -51.30
CA HIS A 230 6.20 12.57 -52.10
C HIS A 230 4.81 12.72 -51.46
N GLU A 231 4.67 13.27 -50.25
CA GLU A 231 3.37 13.69 -49.69
C GLU A 231 3.25 15.23 -49.64
N ILE A 232 3.26 15.90 -50.81
CA ILE A 232 2.95 17.34 -50.94
C ILE A 232 1.45 17.58 -51.21
N ILE A 233 0.61 16.55 -51.15
CA ILE A 233 -0.85 16.69 -51.28
C ILE A 233 -1.53 16.55 -49.91
N ASP A 234 -1.08 17.32 -48.92
CA ASP A 234 -1.88 17.58 -47.70
C ASP A 234 -2.65 18.90 -47.95
N SER A 235 -3.96 18.77 -48.17
CA SER A 235 -4.86 19.84 -48.64
C SER A 235 -5.01 21.01 -47.67
N ALA A 236 -5.50 22.15 -48.18
CA ALA A 236 -5.87 23.33 -47.39
C ALA A 236 -6.84 23.04 -46.23
N ASP A 237 -7.56 21.90 -46.27
CA ASP A 237 -8.46 21.42 -45.22
C ASP A 237 -7.72 20.96 -43.94
N GLU A 238 -6.48 20.49 -44.03
CA GLU A 238 -5.72 20.05 -42.85
C GLU A 238 -5.30 21.20 -41.92
N LYS A 239 -5.12 22.40 -42.48
CA LYS A 239 -4.82 23.62 -41.72
C LYS A 239 -6.06 24.17 -40.99
N ASN A 240 -7.27 23.89 -41.49
CA ASN A 240 -8.53 24.40 -40.94
C ASN A 240 -9.26 23.43 -39.98
N PHE A 241 -8.77 22.21 -39.81
CA PHE A 241 -9.38 21.23 -38.91
C PHE A 241 -9.27 21.64 -37.43
N LYS A 242 -10.41 21.83 -36.77
CA LYS A 242 -10.50 22.19 -35.34
C LYS A 242 -10.61 20.94 -34.46
N PRO A 243 -9.85 20.85 -33.35
CA PRO A 243 -9.95 19.73 -32.42
C PRO A 243 -11.34 19.68 -31.77
N ASN A 244 -11.85 18.46 -31.54
CA ASN A 244 -13.17 18.25 -30.94
C ASN A 244 -13.11 18.51 -29.43
N LYS A 245 -13.26 19.77 -29.02
CA LYS A 245 -13.14 20.20 -27.62
C LYS A 245 -14.15 19.53 -26.67
N CYS A 246 -15.28 19.00 -27.18
CA CYS A 246 -16.23 18.24 -26.37
C CYS A 246 -15.61 16.96 -25.76
N MET A 247 -14.51 16.47 -26.33
CA MET A 247 -13.79 15.32 -25.76
C MET A 247 -12.99 15.66 -24.50
N LEU A 248 -12.69 16.93 -24.20
CA LEU A 248 -11.88 17.28 -23.03
C LEU A 248 -12.62 16.97 -21.71
N PRO A 249 -13.87 17.42 -21.48
CA PRO A 249 -14.62 17.01 -20.29
C PRO A 249 -14.82 15.48 -20.21
N ILE A 250 -14.95 14.82 -21.36
CA ILE A 250 -15.12 13.36 -21.41
C ILE A 250 -13.82 12.65 -21.01
N LEU A 251 -12.67 13.13 -21.46
CA LEU A 251 -11.36 12.63 -21.05
C LEU A 251 -11.11 12.85 -19.54
N PHE A 252 -11.57 13.99 -18.99
CA PHE A 252 -11.56 14.21 -17.56
C PHE A 252 -12.41 13.16 -16.83
N LEU A 253 -13.65 12.94 -17.28
CA LEU A 253 -14.56 11.96 -16.67
C LEU A 253 -14.04 10.53 -16.81
N THR A 254 -13.44 10.15 -17.94
CA THR A 254 -12.83 8.81 -18.08
C THR A 254 -11.63 8.66 -17.16
N GLY A 255 -10.78 9.69 -17.02
CA GLY A 255 -9.70 9.66 -16.04
C GLY A 255 -10.22 9.51 -14.60
N PHE A 256 -11.26 10.26 -14.25
CA PHE A 256 -11.94 10.19 -12.94
C PHE A 256 -12.48 8.80 -12.66
N ILE A 257 -13.21 8.22 -13.62
CA ILE A 257 -13.78 6.88 -13.51
C ILE A 257 -12.68 5.83 -13.40
N THR A 258 -11.65 5.89 -14.25
CA THR A 258 -10.59 4.88 -14.29
C THR A 258 -9.88 4.77 -12.94
N LEU A 259 -9.43 5.89 -12.38
CA LEU A 259 -8.73 5.88 -11.09
C LEU A 259 -9.67 5.76 -9.89
N GLY A 260 -10.90 6.27 -9.99
CA GLY A 260 -11.92 6.05 -8.96
C GLY A 260 -12.30 4.58 -8.83
N LEU A 261 -12.45 3.87 -9.95
CA LEU A 261 -12.68 2.43 -9.96
C LEU A 261 -11.47 1.67 -9.43
N GLU A 262 -10.26 2.03 -9.85
CA GLU A 262 -9.03 1.41 -9.34
C GLU A 262 -8.94 1.48 -7.81
N VAL A 263 -9.13 2.68 -7.22
CA VAL A 263 -9.16 2.87 -5.76
C VAL A 263 -10.29 2.07 -5.10
N LEU A 264 -11.49 2.11 -5.67
CA LEU A 264 -12.63 1.35 -5.17
C LEU A 264 -12.34 -0.16 -5.16
N TRP A 265 -11.76 -0.71 -6.23
CA TRP A 265 -11.51 -2.13 -6.33
C TRP A 265 -10.39 -2.60 -5.41
N ILE A 266 -9.34 -1.79 -5.22
CA ILE A 266 -8.33 -2.04 -4.18
C ILE A 266 -8.99 -2.10 -2.80
N ARG A 267 -9.91 -1.17 -2.50
CA ARG A 267 -10.68 -1.14 -1.25
C ARG A 267 -11.54 -2.38 -1.05
N VAL A 268 -12.32 -2.75 -2.07
CA VAL A 268 -13.15 -3.96 -2.05
C VAL A 268 -12.29 -5.19 -1.78
N LEU A 269 -11.17 -5.34 -2.49
CA LEU A 269 -10.31 -6.53 -2.39
C LEU A 269 -9.56 -6.62 -1.08
N THR A 270 -9.07 -5.50 -0.55
CA THR A 270 -8.40 -5.46 0.76
C THR A 270 -9.32 -6.01 1.86
N ASN A 271 -10.61 -5.68 1.80
CA ASN A 271 -11.64 -6.16 2.73
C ASN A 271 -11.91 -7.68 2.61
N PHE A 272 -11.42 -8.35 1.56
CA PHE A 272 -11.44 -9.81 1.43
C PHE A 272 -10.06 -10.41 1.74
N GLY A 273 -9.42 -9.99 2.83
CA GLY A 273 -8.16 -10.57 3.33
C GLY A 273 -6.92 -10.35 2.46
N SER A 274 -7.05 -9.70 1.30
CA SER A 274 -5.97 -9.46 0.33
C SER A 274 -5.12 -8.23 0.66
N GLY A 275 -4.90 -7.94 1.94
CA GLY A 275 -4.16 -6.76 2.42
C GLY A 275 -2.63 -6.84 2.30
N THR A 276 -2.08 -7.79 1.56
CA THR A 276 -0.63 -8.03 1.47
C THR A 276 0.03 -7.28 0.32
N THR A 277 1.36 -7.13 0.36
CA THR A 277 2.15 -6.56 -0.75
C THR A 277 1.97 -7.35 -2.04
N LEU A 278 1.93 -8.69 -1.96
CA LEU A 278 1.70 -9.55 -3.11
C LEU A 278 0.35 -9.26 -3.76
N ALA A 279 -0.73 -9.22 -2.97
CA ALA A 279 -2.06 -9.01 -3.51
C ALA A 279 -2.22 -7.59 -4.09
N SER A 280 -1.74 -6.57 -3.38
CA SER A 280 -1.74 -5.18 -3.88
C SER A 280 -0.96 -5.04 -5.19
N THR A 281 0.20 -5.71 -5.28
CA THR A 281 1.02 -5.75 -6.50
C THR A 281 0.27 -6.43 -7.63
N LEU A 282 -0.32 -7.62 -7.41
CA LEU A 282 -1.10 -8.34 -8.42
C LEU A 282 -2.28 -7.51 -8.91
N ILE A 283 -3.04 -6.86 -8.04
CA ILE A 283 -4.20 -6.03 -8.42
C ILE A 283 -3.77 -4.89 -9.36
N LEU A 284 -2.75 -4.12 -8.96
CA LEU A 284 -2.17 -3.07 -9.81
C LEU A 284 -1.67 -3.65 -11.14
N GLY A 285 -1.02 -4.81 -11.09
CA GLY A 285 -0.59 -5.56 -12.26
C GLY A 285 -1.75 -5.90 -13.20
N GLY A 286 -2.88 -6.37 -12.65
CA GLY A 286 -4.12 -6.69 -13.37
C GLY A 286 -4.70 -5.47 -14.09
N PHE A 287 -4.75 -4.31 -13.43
CA PHE A 287 -5.15 -3.06 -14.07
C PHE A 287 -4.22 -2.66 -15.22
N LEU A 288 -2.92 -2.66 -14.98
CA LEU A 288 -1.94 -2.24 -15.99
C LEU A 288 -1.91 -3.17 -17.20
N ILE A 289 -1.90 -4.49 -17.01
CA ILE A 289 -1.92 -5.44 -18.13
C ILE A 289 -3.26 -5.43 -18.86
N GLY A 290 -4.37 -5.20 -18.15
CA GLY A 290 -5.67 -4.93 -18.78
C GLY A 290 -5.63 -3.69 -19.67
N PHE A 291 -5.08 -2.56 -19.19
CA PHE A 291 -4.92 -1.34 -20.00
C PHE A 291 -4.07 -1.59 -21.25
N VAL A 292 -3.00 -2.38 -21.12
CA VAL A 292 -2.14 -2.77 -22.24
C VAL A 292 -2.93 -3.56 -23.27
N ILE A 293 -3.67 -4.59 -22.87
CA ILE A 293 -4.44 -5.43 -23.81
C ILE A 293 -5.54 -4.62 -24.49
N GLY A 294 -6.27 -3.78 -23.75
CA GLY A 294 -7.26 -2.85 -24.31
C GLY A 294 -6.68 -1.91 -25.35
N SER A 295 -5.50 -1.35 -25.06
CA SER A 295 -4.78 -0.45 -25.95
C SER A 295 -4.19 -1.17 -27.17
N ILE A 296 -3.71 -2.40 -27.01
CA ILE A 296 -3.25 -3.28 -28.11
C ILE A 296 -4.43 -3.58 -29.04
N TYR A 297 -5.59 -3.94 -28.49
CA TYR A 297 -6.79 -4.19 -29.28
C TYR A 297 -7.15 -2.95 -30.11
N ILE A 298 -7.28 -1.78 -29.45
CA ILE A 298 -7.59 -0.52 -30.13
C ILE A 298 -6.53 -0.16 -31.18
N SER A 299 -5.24 -0.39 -30.93
CA SER A 299 -4.19 -0.11 -31.90
C SER A 299 -4.40 -0.79 -33.26
N ARG A 300 -5.04 -1.97 -33.28
CA ARG A 300 -5.27 -2.76 -34.50
C ARG A 300 -6.55 -2.35 -35.24
N VAL A 301 -7.54 -1.86 -34.51
CA VAL A 301 -8.89 -1.61 -35.06
C VAL A 301 -9.22 -0.13 -35.25
N ILE A 302 -8.62 0.78 -34.47
CA ILE A 302 -9.05 2.19 -34.35
C ILE A 302 -9.11 2.94 -35.69
N ASP A 303 -8.12 2.77 -36.54
CA ASP A 303 -8.05 3.47 -37.82
C ASP A 303 -8.96 2.85 -38.90
N ARG A 304 -9.51 1.66 -38.64
CA ARG A 304 -10.50 0.99 -39.51
C ARG A 304 -11.94 1.28 -39.07
N MET A 305 -12.15 1.91 -37.91
CA MET A 305 -13.48 2.19 -37.37
C MET A 305 -14.20 3.26 -38.18
N LYS A 306 -15.34 2.90 -38.76
CA LYS A 306 -16.19 3.86 -39.50
C LYS A 306 -16.82 4.91 -38.59
N ASN A 307 -17.22 4.53 -37.36
CA ASN A 307 -17.88 5.42 -36.40
C ASN A 307 -17.24 5.27 -35.01
N MET A 308 -16.22 6.08 -34.75
CA MET A 308 -15.44 6.03 -33.51
C MET A 308 -16.27 6.43 -32.28
N THR A 309 -17.19 7.38 -32.45
CA THR A 309 -18.14 7.81 -31.42
C THR A 309 -19.04 6.67 -30.96
N TRP A 310 -19.46 5.80 -31.89
CA TRP A 310 -20.24 4.60 -31.57
C TRP A 310 -19.44 3.62 -30.71
N HIS A 311 -18.19 3.35 -31.09
CA HIS A 311 -17.33 2.45 -30.32
C HIS A 311 -17.06 2.99 -28.91
N PHE A 312 -16.84 4.31 -28.78
CA PHE A 312 -16.67 4.95 -27.49
C PHE A 312 -17.91 4.78 -26.60
N SER A 313 -19.11 4.97 -27.16
CA SER A 313 -20.38 4.75 -26.45
C SER A 313 -20.53 3.29 -25.98
N VAL A 314 -20.23 2.33 -26.85
CA VAL A 314 -20.31 0.89 -26.52
C VAL A 314 -19.33 0.53 -25.41
N TYR A 315 -18.07 0.98 -25.48
CA TYR A 315 -17.09 0.70 -24.42
C TYR A 315 -17.46 1.38 -23.10
N ALA A 316 -18.06 2.58 -23.12
CA ALA A 316 -18.55 3.24 -21.91
C ALA A 316 -19.69 2.46 -21.23
N VAL A 317 -20.68 2.00 -22.01
CA VAL A 317 -21.77 1.17 -21.50
C VAL A 317 -21.25 -0.17 -20.99
N MET A 318 -20.33 -0.79 -21.73
CA MET A 318 -19.71 -2.07 -21.35
C MET A 318 -18.91 -1.95 -20.06
N ALA A 319 -18.18 -0.85 -19.85
CA ALA A 319 -17.46 -0.60 -18.60
C ALA A 319 -18.42 -0.49 -17.41
N GLY A 320 -19.55 0.21 -17.56
CA GLY A 320 -20.58 0.30 -16.52
C GLY A 320 -21.20 -1.07 -16.20
N LEU A 321 -21.59 -1.83 -17.23
CA LEU A 321 -22.18 -3.15 -17.06
C LEU A 321 -21.21 -4.15 -16.42
N LEU A 322 -19.95 -4.20 -16.89
CA LEU A 322 -18.93 -5.08 -16.31
C LEU A 322 -18.64 -4.71 -14.86
N SER A 323 -18.57 -3.42 -14.55
CA SER A 323 -18.36 -2.96 -13.16
C SER A 323 -19.52 -3.41 -12.26
N ALA A 324 -20.76 -3.37 -12.74
CA ALA A 324 -21.92 -3.89 -12.00
C ALA A 324 -21.86 -5.41 -11.82
N ILE A 325 -21.48 -6.16 -12.86
CA ILE A 325 -21.30 -7.62 -12.79
C ILE A 325 -20.22 -7.97 -11.77
N ILE A 326 -19.07 -7.30 -11.81
CA ILE A 326 -17.96 -7.50 -10.87
C ILE A 326 -18.42 -7.21 -9.44
N LEU A 327 -19.14 -6.10 -9.24
CA LEU A 327 -19.72 -5.75 -7.94
C LEU A 327 -20.63 -6.85 -7.39
N PHE A 328 -21.48 -7.41 -8.25
CA PHE A 328 -22.37 -8.50 -7.90
C PHE A 328 -21.62 -9.80 -7.60
N ILE A 329 -20.60 -10.14 -8.40
CA ILE A 329 -19.74 -11.30 -8.15
C ILE A 329 -19.09 -11.16 -6.77
N PHE A 330 -18.49 -10.01 -6.43
CA PHE A 330 -17.88 -9.82 -5.12
C PHE A 330 -18.88 -9.98 -3.97
N SER A 331 -20.10 -9.50 -4.13
CA SER A 331 -21.14 -9.67 -3.11
C SER A 331 -21.58 -11.12 -2.87
N ARG A 332 -21.21 -12.05 -3.78
CA ARG A 332 -21.58 -13.48 -3.74
C ARG A 332 -20.39 -14.43 -3.62
N LEU A 333 -19.21 -13.99 -4.02
CA LEU A 333 -18.01 -14.81 -4.10
C LEU A 333 -17.67 -15.45 -2.75
N GLN A 334 -17.90 -14.67 -1.69
CA GLN A 334 -17.57 -15.07 -0.34
C GLN A 334 -18.41 -16.21 0.22
N SER A 335 -19.71 -16.26 -0.09
CA SER A 335 -20.58 -17.36 0.35
C SER A 335 -20.26 -18.68 -0.36
N ILE A 336 -19.41 -18.65 -1.39
CA ILE A 336 -19.06 -19.82 -2.21
C ILE A 336 -17.69 -20.38 -1.80
N LEU A 337 -16.71 -19.51 -1.52
CA LEU A 337 -15.33 -19.92 -1.21
C LEU A 337 -15.14 -20.43 0.23
N SER A 338 -15.96 -19.95 1.18
CA SER A 338 -15.82 -20.28 2.61
C SER A 338 -16.16 -21.72 2.97
N ASP A 339 -17.07 -22.37 2.22
CA ASP A 339 -17.60 -23.69 2.58
C ASP A 339 -16.75 -24.87 2.07
N GLN A 340 -15.73 -24.64 1.23
CA GLN A 340 -15.11 -25.73 0.45
C GLN A 340 -13.57 -25.83 0.51
N PHE A 341 -12.84 -24.81 0.97
CA PHE A 341 -11.37 -24.79 0.88
C PHE A 341 -10.68 -24.25 2.14
N GLY A 342 -9.45 -24.72 2.42
CA GLY A 342 -8.63 -24.25 3.54
C GLY A 342 -8.10 -22.82 3.36
N SER A 343 -7.75 -22.16 4.47
CA SER A 343 -7.45 -20.72 4.56
C SER A 343 -6.38 -20.21 3.58
N TYR A 344 -5.34 -21.00 3.28
CA TYR A 344 -4.30 -20.65 2.30
C TYR A 344 -4.83 -20.60 0.87
N PHE A 345 -5.58 -21.63 0.47
CA PHE A 345 -6.17 -21.70 -0.87
C PHE A 345 -7.18 -20.58 -1.07
N VAL A 346 -7.93 -20.22 -0.02
CA VAL A 346 -8.86 -19.08 -0.02
C VAL A 346 -8.10 -17.77 -0.28
N LEU A 347 -7.05 -17.44 0.49
CA LEU A 347 -6.30 -16.18 0.31
C LEU A 347 -5.67 -16.04 -1.09
N LEU A 348 -5.04 -17.10 -1.59
CA LEU A 348 -4.48 -17.11 -2.94
C LEU A 348 -5.58 -17.00 -4.00
N SER A 349 -6.67 -17.76 -3.86
CA SER A 349 -7.78 -17.71 -4.81
C SER A 349 -8.43 -16.33 -4.82
N GLU A 350 -8.62 -15.67 -3.68
CA GLU A 350 -9.14 -14.30 -3.58
C GLU A 350 -8.24 -13.29 -4.30
N SER A 351 -6.92 -13.40 -4.13
CA SER A 351 -5.95 -12.55 -4.82
C SER A 351 -6.00 -12.73 -6.35
N TRP A 352 -6.07 -13.98 -6.83
CA TRP A 352 -6.16 -14.29 -8.26
C TRP A 352 -7.53 -13.96 -8.86
N ILE A 353 -8.61 -14.10 -8.11
CA ILE A 353 -9.95 -13.68 -8.51
C ILE A 353 -10.00 -12.16 -8.59
N GLY A 354 -9.44 -11.46 -7.60
CA GLY A 354 -9.28 -10.01 -7.62
C GLY A 354 -8.47 -9.52 -8.82
N PHE A 355 -7.36 -10.19 -9.13
CA PHE A 355 -6.61 -9.98 -10.36
C PHE A 355 -7.49 -10.18 -11.60
N GLY A 356 -8.20 -11.31 -11.70
CA GLY A 356 -9.03 -11.62 -12.87
C GLY A 356 -10.16 -10.61 -13.10
N LEU A 357 -10.85 -10.20 -12.03
CA LEU A 357 -11.97 -9.27 -12.09
C LEU A 357 -11.50 -7.84 -12.43
N SER A 358 -10.42 -7.36 -11.78
CA SER A 358 -9.81 -6.05 -12.09
C SER A 358 -9.27 -6.01 -13.52
N PHE A 359 -8.63 -7.09 -13.96
CA PHE A 359 -8.11 -7.25 -15.32
C PHE A 359 -9.21 -7.11 -16.38
N ILE A 360 -10.37 -7.76 -16.20
CA ILE A 360 -11.47 -7.74 -17.18
C ILE A 360 -11.98 -6.32 -17.42
N ILE A 361 -12.26 -5.56 -16.35
CA ILE A 361 -12.73 -4.17 -16.50
C ILE A 361 -11.63 -3.27 -17.07
N ALA A 362 -10.38 -3.49 -16.66
CA ALA A 362 -9.24 -2.72 -17.14
C ALA A 362 -9.01 -2.87 -18.65
N ILE A 363 -9.31 -4.02 -19.27
CA ILE A 363 -9.28 -4.15 -20.73
C ILE A 363 -10.16 -3.09 -21.41
N VAL A 364 -11.36 -2.85 -20.87
CA VAL A 364 -12.30 -1.86 -21.44
C VAL A 364 -11.82 -0.44 -21.18
N LEU A 365 -11.40 -0.16 -19.95
CA LEU A 365 -10.87 1.16 -19.57
C LEU A 365 -9.62 1.54 -20.38
N GLY A 366 -8.77 0.56 -20.71
CA GLY A 366 -7.60 0.72 -21.57
C GLY A 366 -7.91 1.24 -22.97
N THR A 367 -9.16 1.12 -23.43
CA THR A 367 -9.58 1.61 -24.74
C THR A 367 -9.85 3.12 -24.76
N PHE A 368 -10.20 3.72 -23.61
CA PHE A 368 -10.73 5.09 -23.57
C PHE A 368 -9.71 6.13 -23.96
N PHE A 369 -8.49 6.05 -23.44
CA PHE A 369 -7.50 7.10 -23.67
C PHE A 369 -7.04 7.16 -25.13
N PRO A 370 -6.63 6.06 -25.79
CA PRO A 370 -6.24 6.11 -27.21
C PRO A 370 -7.40 6.53 -28.13
N LEU A 371 -8.61 6.02 -27.88
CA LEU A 371 -9.80 6.39 -28.65
C LEU A 371 -10.18 7.86 -28.44
N GLY A 372 -10.09 8.35 -27.20
CA GLY A 372 -10.37 9.72 -26.83
C GLY A 372 -9.38 10.70 -27.44
N VAL A 373 -8.07 10.38 -27.45
CA VAL A 373 -7.04 11.19 -28.11
C VAL A 373 -7.29 11.25 -29.61
N ARG A 374 -7.65 10.13 -30.25
CA ARG A 374 -7.94 10.11 -31.69
C ARG A 374 -9.16 10.95 -32.07
N LEU A 375 -10.23 10.90 -31.26
CA LEU A 375 -11.45 11.71 -31.41
C LEU A 375 -11.20 13.19 -31.13
N TYR A 376 -10.37 13.52 -30.13
CA TYR A 376 -10.01 14.89 -29.79
C TYR A 376 -9.10 15.53 -30.84
N ALA A 377 -8.00 14.84 -31.17
CA ALA A 377 -6.94 15.39 -32.01
C ALA A 377 -7.37 15.51 -33.48
N GLY A 378 -8.05 14.49 -33.99
CA GLY A 378 -8.60 14.36 -35.34
C GLY A 378 -7.56 14.29 -36.48
N ASN A 379 -6.45 15.03 -36.39
CA ASN A 379 -5.33 15.01 -37.32
C ASN A 379 -3.97 15.23 -36.62
N LYS A 380 -2.88 14.98 -37.36
CA LYS A 380 -1.46 15.03 -36.95
C LYS A 380 -0.95 16.44 -36.72
N ASN A 381 -1.67 17.46 -37.23
CA ASN A 381 -1.28 18.84 -37.06
C ASN A 381 -1.30 19.22 -35.57
N LEU A 382 -0.17 19.72 -35.08
CA LEU A 382 0.08 20.02 -33.67
C LEU A 382 -0.20 18.82 -32.73
N ILE A 383 0.10 17.58 -33.18
CA ILE A 383 -0.20 16.37 -32.41
C ILE A 383 0.44 16.36 -31.02
N GLY A 384 1.67 16.86 -30.86
CA GLY A 384 2.33 16.96 -29.57
C GLY A 384 1.55 17.85 -28.60
N LYS A 385 1.07 19.01 -29.07
CA LYS A 385 0.24 19.93 -28.28
C LYS A 385 -1.13 19.35 -27.96
N LYS A 386 -1.75 18.65 -28.92
CA LYS A 386 -3.08 18.04 -28.75
C LYS A 386 -3.03 16.87 -27.77
N THR A 387 -2.10 15.94 -27.97
CA THR A 387 -1.87 14.83 -27.05
C THR A 387 -1.50 15.32 -25.65
N GLY A 388 -0.62 16.32 -25.54
CA GLY A 388 -0.28 16.92 -24.24
C GLY A 388 -1.48 17.51 -23.51
N ARG A 389 -2.39 18.19 -24.22
CA ARG A 389 -3.63 18.71 -23.60
C ARG A 389 -4.61 17.60 -23.20
N ALA A 390 -4.75 16.57 -24.01
CA ALA A 390 -5.59 15.41 -23.70
C ALA A 390 -5.07 14.66 -22.47
N TYR A 391 -3.75 14.44 -22.41
CA TYR A 391 -3.07 13.79 -21.29
C TYR A 391 -3.28 14.57 -19.99
N PHE A 392 -2.98 15.87 -19.95
CA PHE A 392 -3.22 16.70 -18.74
C PHE A 392 -4.65 16.66 -18.23
N ILE A 393 -5.64 16.80 -19.12
CA ILE A 393 -7.05 16.81 -18.70
C ILE A 393 -7.47 15.43 -18.16
N ASN A 394 -6.97 14.35 -18.76
CA ASN A 394 -7.18 13.00 -18.24
C ASN A 394 -6.50 12.83 -16.88
N SER A 395 -5.25 13.29 -16.71
CA SER A 395 -4.52 13.26 -15.44
C SER A 395 -5.23 14.05 -14.34
N LEU A 396 -5.79 15.23 -14.64
CA LEU A 396 -6.63 15.97 -13.68
C LEU A 396 -7.87 15.17 -13.27
N GLY A 397 -8.48 14.47 -14.24
CA GLY A 397 -9.56 13.54 -13.97
C GLY A 397 -9.13 12.43 -13.01
N MET A 398 -7.99 11.80 -13.28
CA MET A 398 -7.41 10.73 -12.45
C MET A 398 -7.12 11.17 -11.02
N ILE A 399 -6.55 12.38 -10.84
CA ILE A 399 -6.32 12.98 -9.52
C ILE A 399 -7.64 13.20 -8.80
N ALA A 400 -8.61 13.84 -9.45
CA ALA A 400 -9.91 14.08 -8.85
C ALA A 400 -10.65 12.78 -8.51
N GLY A 401 -10.55 11.76 -9.37
CA GLY A 401 -11.20 10.46 -9.18
C GLY A 401 -10.63 9.67 -8.01
N SER A 402 -9.30 9.58 -7.92
CA SER A 402 -8.62 8.89 -6.80
C SER A 402 -8.89 9.57 -5.46
N LEU A 403 -8.77 10.91 -5.40
CA LEU A 403 -9.05 11.68 -4.18
C LEU A 403 -10.53 11.64 -3.80
N ALA A 404 -11.45 11.79 -4.76
CA ALA A 404 -12.87 11.71 -4.49
C ALA A 404 -13.26 10.31 -4.00
N ALA A 405 -12.78 9.24 -4.64
CA ALA A 405 -13.07 7.88 -4.21
C ALA A 405 -12.55 7.61 -2.78
N GLY A 406 -11.28 7.91 -2.51
CA GLY A 406 -10.62 7.57 -1.24
C GLY A 406 -11.06 8.41 -0.03
N PHE A 407 -11.31 9.71 -0.20
CA PHE A 407 -11.55 10.62 0.93
C PHE A 407 -12.98 11.13 1.06
N VAL A 408 -13.80 10.98 0.02
CA VAL A 408 -15.14 11.57 -0.01
C VAL A 408 -16.21 10.52 -0.27
N LEU A 409 -16.11 9.75 -1.35
CA LEU A 409 -17.16 8.83 -1.75
C LEU A 409 -17.19 7.60 -0.83
N ILE A 410 -16.04 6.96 -0.57
CA ILE A 410 -16.01 5.76 0.29
C ILE A 410 -16.34 6.11 1.75
N PRO A 411 -15.66 7.06 2.42
CA PRO A 411 -15.93 7.33 3.84
C PRO A 411 -17.35 7.84 4.14
N PHE A 412 -17.98 8.58 3.21
CA PHE A 412 -19.30 9.18 3.45
C PHE A 412 -20.46 8.48 2.74
N ALA A 413 -20.26 7.91 1.55
CA ALA A 413 -21.30 7.20 0.81
C ALA A 413 -21.18 5.67 0.93
N GLY A 414 -20.00 5.16 1.30
CA GLY A 414 -19.69 3.75 1.34
C GLY A 414 -19.23 3.17 -0.01
N ILE A 415 -18.60 2.00 0.03
CA ILE A 415 -18.06 1.25 -1.12
C ILE A 415 -19.18 1.00 -2.15
N LYS A 416 -20.35 0.53 -1.70
CA LYS A 416 -21.48 0.22 -2.59
C LYS A 416 -21.94 1.44 -3.37
N ASN A 417 -22.21 2.55 -2.69
CA ASN A 417 -22.75 3.74 -3.35
C ASN A 417 -21.69 4.41 -4.22
N THR A 418 -20.42 4.36 -3.82
CA THR A 418 -19.29 4.79 -4.66
C THR A 418 -19.27 4.00 -5.97
N ALA A 419 -19.41 2.68 -5.92
CA ALA A 419 -19.50 1.83 -7.11
C ALA A 419 -20.66 2.25 -8.01
N ILE A 420 -21.85 2.45 -7.44
CA ILE A 420 -23.05 2.87 -8.18
C ILE A 420 -22.84 4.23 -8.85
N ILE A 421 -22.23 5.20 -8.17
CA ILE A 421 -21.91 6.52 -8.73
C ILE A 421 -20.98 6.38 -9.94
N LEU A 422 -19.89 5.64 -9.82
CA LEU A 422 -18.92 5.45 -10.91
C LEU A 422 -19.54 4.68 -12.10
N ILE A 423 -20.35 3.66 -11.82
CA ILE A 423 -21.12 2.92 -12.83
C ILE A 423 -22.09 3.86 -13.56
N ALA A 424 -22.82 4.70 -12.82
CA ALA A 424 -23.75 5.66 -13.40
C ALA A 424 -23.01 6.66 -14.31
N MET A 425 -21.82 7.13 -13.92
CA MET A 425 -21.01 8.02 -14.75
C MET A 425 -20.58 7.34 -16.07
N CYS A 426 -20.17 6.06 -16.04
CA CYS A 426 -19.90 5.27 -17.25
C CYS A 426 -21.12 5.24 -18.20
N LEU A 427 -22.29 4.92 -17.66
CA LEU A 427 -23.53 4.83 -18.44
C LEU A 427 -23.94 6.19 -19.01
N LEU A 428 -23.79 7.28 -18.25
CA LEU A 428 -24.09 8.64 -18.70
C LEU A 428 -23.20 9.07 -19.88
N ILE A 429 -21.91 8.71 -19.88
CA ILE A 429 -21.01 8.92 -21.02
C ILE A 429 -21.51 8.14 -22.25
N GLY A 430 -21.92 6.89 -22.05
CA GLY A 430 -22.53 6.06 -23.08
C GLY A 430 -23.78 6.71 -23.71
N ILE A 431 -24.72 7.15 -22.86
CA ILE A 431 -25.96 7.82 -23.24
C ILE A 431 -25.69 9.13 -23.99
N TYR A 432 -24.74 9.94 -23.52
CA TYR A 432 -24.39 11.20 -24.17
C TYR A 432 -24.02 11.01 -25.65
N PHE A 433 -23.18 10.01 -25.95
CA PHE A 433 -22.79 9.71 -27.32
C PHE A 433 -23.90 9.05 -28.13
N LEU A 434 -24.77 8.29 -27.48
CA LEU A 434 -25.94 7.68 -28.08
C LEU A 434 -26.96 8.72 -28.55
N ILE A 435 -27.20 9.78 -27.77
CA ILE A 435 -28.04 10.92 -28.16
C ILE A 435 -27.47 11.61 -29.41
N LYS A 436 -26.14 11.74 -29.51
CA LYS A 436 -25.50 12.27 -30.72
C LYS A 436 -25.63 11.36 -31.95
N LEU A 437 -25.88 10.07 -31.75
CA LEU A 437 -25.99 9.04 -32.79
C LEU A 437 -27.45 8.67 -33.11
N ARG A 438 -28.40 9.58 -32.81
CA ARG A 438 -29.88 9.54 -32.84
C ARG A 438 -30.62 8.58 -33.81
N ASN A 439 -29.98 8.06 -34.85
CA ASN A 439 -30.55 7.12 -35.84
C ASN A 439 -30.14 5.64 -35.68
N ASN A 440 -29.29 5.25 -34.72
CA ASN A 440 -28.83 3.86 -34.59
C ASN A 440 -29.66 3.03 -33.58
N LYS A 441 -30.79 2.46 -34.04
CA LYS A 441 -31.70 1.65 -33.20
C LYS A 441 -30.99 0.52 -32.43
N LYS A 442 -30.00 -0.14 -33.02
CA LYS A 442 -29.25 -1.23 -32.35
C LYS A 442 -28.46 -0.74 -31.13
N LEU A 443 -27.83 0.43 -31.23
CA LEU A 443 -27.10 1.04 -30.10
C LEU A 443 -28.07 1.49 -28.99
N ILE A 444 -29.22 2.05 -29.38
CA ILE A 444 -30.29 2.46 -28.46
C ILE A 444 -30.77 1.26 -27.66
N THR A 445 -31.14 0.17 -28.34
CA THR A 445 -31.57 -1.07 -27.68
C THR A 445 -30.48 -1.63 -26.77
N PHE A 446 -29.23 -1.78 -27.25
CA PHE A 446 -28.12 -2.30 -26.44
C PHE A 446 -27.90 -1.48 -25.16
N SER A 447 -27.96 -0.15 -25.25
CA SER A 447 -27.69 0.72 -24.11
C SER A 447 -28.84 0.73 -23.12
N ILE A 448 -30.10 0.78 -23.58
CA ILE A 448 -31.27 0.66 -22.70
C ILE A 448 -31.25 -0.70 -22.00
N THR A 449 -31.03 -1.79 -22.73
CA THR A 449 -30.93 -3.14 -22.15
C THR A 449 -29.80 -3.22 -21.11
N SER A 450 -28.63 -2.67 -21.42
CA SER A 450 -27.49 -2.66 -20.47
C SER A 450 -27.78 -1.83 -19.23
N ILE A 451 -28.46 -0.68 -19.36
CA ILE A 451 -28.87 0.15 -18.22
C ILE A 451 -29.87 -0.60 -17.35
N VAL A 452 -30.89 -1.22 -17.95
CA VAL A 452 -31.89 -2.02 -17.22
C VAL A 452 -31.23 -3.19 -16.49
N ILE A 453 -30.35 -3.94 -17.17
CA ILE A 453 -29.58 -5.03 -16.54
C ILE A 453 -28.73 -4.49 -15.40
N THR A 454 -28.04 -3.36 -15.59
CA THR A 454 -27.20 -2.75 -14.55
C THR A 454 -28.03 -2.37 -13.31
N ILE A 455 -29.20 -1.76 -13.51
CA ILE A 455 -30.13 -1.41 -12.41
C ILE A 455 -30.61 -2.68 -11.69
N LEU A 456 -30.98 -3.73 -12.43
CA LEU A 456 -31.38 -5.01 -11.85
C LEU A 456 -30.25 -5.63 -11.03
N ILE A 457 -29.01 -5.66 -11.56
CA ILE A 457 -27.85 -6.19 -10.86
C ILE A 457 -27.60 -5.42 -9.55
N ILE A 458 -27.62 -4.09 -9.61
CA ILE A 458 -27.45 -3.23 -8.43
C ILE A 458 -28.54 -3.50 -7.38
N PHE A 459 -29.80 -3.69 -7.83
CA PHE A 459 -30.92 -4.02 -6.94
C PHE A 459 -30.74 -5.36 -6.23
N PHE A 460 -30.18 -6.37 -6.91
CA PHE A 460 -29.88 -7.69 -6.33
C PHE A 460 -28.54 -7.79 -5.59
N THR A 461 -27.74 -6.71 -5.60
CA THR A 461 -26.49 -6.63 -4.83
C THR A 461 -26.84 -6.29 -3.38
N GLY A 462 -26.36 -7.10 -2.43
CA GLY A 462 -26.62 -6.93 -0.99
C GLY A 462 -26.22 -5.55 -0.45
N PRO A 463 -26.71 -5.16 0.75
CA PRO A 463 -26.44 -3.85 1.32
C PRO A 463 -24.99 -3.64 1.75
N THR A 464 -24.26 -4.70 2.13
CA THR A 464 -22.91 -4.63 2.70
C THR A 464 -21.93 -5.58 2.02
N PHE A 465 -20.66 -5.16 1.91
CA PHE A 465 -19.53 -5.98 1.48
C PHE A 465 -18.82 -6.52 2.73
N TYR A 466 -19.52 -7.32 3.53
CA TYR A 466 -19.03 -7.78 4.82
C TYR A 466 -18.92 -9.31 4.92
N ARG A 467 -17.81 -9.74 5.53
CA ARG A 467 -17.56 -11.09 6.06
C ARG A 467 -18.25 -11.28 7.42
N SER A 468 -19.55 -11.53 7.47
CA SER A 468 -20.11 -12.25 8.62
C SER A 468 -20.33 -13.71 8.19
N PRO A 469 -19.90 -14.71 8.97
CA PRO A 469 -20.58 -15.99 8.96
C PRO A 469 -22.09 -15.72 9.04
N ALA A 470 -22.90 -16.42 8.24
CA ALA A 470 -24.33 -16.14 8.09
C ALA A 470 -25.12 -16.15 9.42
N ASP A 471 -24.54 -16.70 10.48
CA ASP A 471 -25.12 -16.86 11.82
C ASP A 471 -24.56 -15.90 12.89
N ASN A 472 -23.57 -15.04 12.59
CA ASN A 472 -22.97 -14.14 13.57
C ASN A 472 -23.62 -12.75 13.57
N GLU A 473 -23.96 -12.26 14.76
CA GLU A 473 -24.57 -10.94 14.97
C GLU A 473 -23.58 -9.82 14.67
N GLN A 474 -23.89 -8.95 13.72
CA GLN A 474 -23.08 -7.79 13.39
C GLN A 474 -23.39 -6.64 14.37
N LEU A 475 -22.43 -6.31 15.21
CA LEU A 475 -22.57 -5.30 16.27
C LEU A 475 -22.13 -3.90 15.81
N PHE A 476 -21.14 -3.81 14.91
CA PHE A 476 -20.64 -2.54 14.38
C PHE A 476 -20.13 -2.68 12.95
N TYR A 477 -20.28 -1.62 12.15
CA TYR A 477 -19.72 -1.50 10.80
C TYR A 477 -19.48 -0.05 10.45
N ALA A 478 -18.24 0.28 10.07
CA ALA A 478 -17.89 1.58 9.53
C ALA A 478 -16.81 1.46 8.45
N GLU A 479 -16.90 2.29 7.43
CA GLU A 479 -15.87 2.40 6.40
C GLU A 479 -15.03 3.66 6.67
N GLY A 480 -13.79 3.46 7.13
CA GLY A 480 -12.85 4.52 7.46
C GLY A 480 -12.07 5.04 6.26
N LEU A 481 -11.08 5.90 6.54
CA LEU A 481 -10.20 6.47 5.53
C LEU A 481 -9.21 5.42 4.98
N SER A 482 -8.71 4.58 5.87
CA SER A 482 -7.61 3.65 5.68
C SER A 482 -8.04 2.18 5.73
N ALA A 483 -9.16 1.83 6.36
CA ALA A 483 -9.70 0.47 6.47
C ALA A 483 -11.23 0.43 6.73
N THR A 484 -11.84 -0.74 6.50
CA THR A 484 -13.20 -1.07 6.95
C THR A 484 -13.14 -1.74 8.32
N ILE A 485 -13.89 -1.22 9.30
CA ILE A 485 -13.94 -1.73 10.67
C ILE A 485 -15.27 -2.43 10.91
N THR A 486 -15.20 -3.64 11.45
CA THR A 486 -16.41 -4.39 11.84
C THR A 486 -16.25 -5.05 13.20
N VAL A 487 -17.36 -5.18 13.91
CA VAL A 487 -17.45 -5.96 15.13
C VAL A 487 -18.57 -6.96 14.98
N HIS A 488 -18.29 -8.22 15.27
CA HIS A 488 -19.30 -9.27 15.28
C HIS A 488 -19.23 -10.08 16.57
N GLY A 489 -20.40 -10.54 17.01
CA GLY A 489 -20.55 -11.50 18.09
C GLY A 489 -20.54 -12.93 17.56
N GLU A 490 -19.89 -13.82 18.29
CA GLU A 490 -19.92 -15.27 18.08
C GLU A 490 -20.20 -15.95 19.42
N THR A 491 -21.08 -16.94 19.41
CA THR A 491 -21.35 -17.76 20.60
C THR A 491 -20.62 -19.09 20.44
N ILE A 492 -19.62 -19.34 21.27
CA ILE A 492 -18.87 -20.61 21.32
C ILE A 492 -19.15 -21.26 22.68
N GLY A 493 -19.90 -22.37 22.68
CA GLY A 493 -20.39 -22.97 23.91
C GLY A 493 -21.29 -21.99 24.68
N ASP A 494 -20.96 -21.73 25.95
CA ASP A 494 -21.68 -20.76 26.79
C ASP A 494 -21.08 -19.34 26.74
N SER A 495 -19.97 -19.14 26.00
CA SER A 495 -19.27 -17.85 25.92
C SER A 495 -19.74 -17.04 24.72
N GLN A 496 -20.06 -15.77 24.95
CA GLN A 496 -20.28 -14.78 23.89
C GLN A 496 -19.04 -13.93 23.69
N ASN A 497 -18.36 -14.14 22.57
CA ASN A 497 -17.15 -13.42 22.20
C ASN A 497 -17.45 -12.36 21.14
N LYS A 498 -16.82 -11.20 21.27
CA LYS A 498 -16.82 -10.15 20.25
C LYS A 498 -15.46 -10.14 19.58
N TYR A 499 -15.45 -9.94 18.26
CA TYR A 499 -14.23 -9.83 17.47
C TYR A 499 -14.24 -8.52 16.70
N LEU A 500 -13.17 -7.74 16.87
CA LEU A 500 -12.91 -6.52 16.10
C LEU A 500 -12.03 -6.87 14.91
N ASN A 501 -12.56 -6.59 13.72
CA ASN A 501 -11.86 -6.82 12.46
C ASN A 501 -11.51 -5.51 11.76
N VAL A 502 -10.31 -5.47 11.18
CA VAL A 502 -9.83 -4.41 10.29
C VAL A 502 -9.61 -5.04 8.90
N ASP A 503 -10.38 -4.63 7.89
CA ASP A 503 -10.39 -5.22 6.54
C ASP A 503 -10.46 -6.76 6.55
N SER A 504 -11.35 -7.31 7.40
CA SER A 504 -11.55 -8.75 7.66
C SER A 504 -10.44 -9.50 8.42
N GLN A 505 -9.38 -8.82 8.86
CA GLN A 505 -8.39 -9.38 9.78
C GLN A 505 -8.85 -9.14 11.22
N THR A 506 -8.97 -10.21 12.00
CA THR A 506 -9.21 -10.09 13.44
C THR A 506 -7.97 -9.52 14.11
N VAL A 507 -8.11 -8.35 14.74
CA VAL A 507 -6.99 -7.67 15.40
C VAL A 507 -7.16 -7.60 16.91
N ALA A 508 -8.38 -7.71 17.42
CA ALA A 508 -8.69 -7.70 18.84
C ALA A 508 -10.04 -8.40 19.11
N GLY A 509 -10.32 -8.74 20.36
CA GLY A 509 -11.59 -9.34 20.74
C GLY A 509 -11.74 -9.57 22.24
N THR A 510 -12.84 -10.20 22.64
CA THR A 510 -13.10 -10.62 24.03
C THR A 510 -12.89 -12.12 24.25
N TYR A 511 -12.38 -12.83 23.24
CA TYR A 511 -11.95 -14.21 23.39
C TYR A 511 -10.71 -14.28 24.30
N LEU A 512 -10.56 -15.39 25.03
CA LEU A 512 -9.59 -15.52 26.13
C LEU A 512 -8.17 -15.10 25.74
N THR A 513 -7.63 -15.63 24.63
CA THR A 513 -6.27 -15.30 24.18
C THR A 513 -6.10 -13.83 23.79
N GLY A 514 -7.15 -13.16 23.30
CA GLY A 514 -7.12 -11.72 22.99
C GLY A 514 -7.15 -10.83 24.23
N ILE A 515 -7.80 -11.28 25.31
CA ILE A 515 -7.75 -10.60 26.63
C ILE A 515 -6.36 -10.79 27.26
N ILE A 516 -5.81 -12.01 27.19
CA ILE A 516 -4.46 -12.32 27.69
C ILE A 516 -3.42 -11.47 26.97
N ASP A 517 -3.49 -11.40 25.64
CA ASP A 517 -2.62 -10.57 24.79
C ASP A 517 -2.56 -9.12 25.27
N ALA A 518 -3.72 -8.45 25.29
CA ALA A 518 -3.81 -7.05 25.65
C ALA A 518 -3.32 -6.76 27.09
N LYS A 519 -3.60 -7.66 28.04
CA LYS A 519 -3.22 -7.47 29.44
C LYS A 519 -1.74 -7.73 29.70
N ILE A 520 -1.17 -8.77 29.11
CA ILE A 520 0.27 -9.03 29.24
C ILE A 520 1.08 -7.93 28.56
N LEU A 521 0.68 -7.47 27.37
CA LEU A 521 1.33 -6.33 26.70
C LEU A 521 1.26 -5.04 27.53
N ALA A 522 0.20 -4.83 28.30
CA ALA A 522 0.10 -3.67 29.18
C ALA A 522 0.97 -3.83 30.45
N HIS A 523 0.80 -4.93 31.18
CA HIS A 523 1.36 -5.06 32.52
C HIS A 523 2.84 -5.40 32.52
N LEU A 524 3.28 -6.34 31.67
CA LEU A 524 4.66 -6.83 31.71
C LEU A 524 5.70 -5.71 31.55
N PRO A 525 5.67 -4.89 30.48
CA PRO A 525 6.69 -3.83 30.33
C PRO A 525 6.56 -2.69 31.33
N VAL A 526 5.35 -2.35 31.78
CA VAL A 526 5.14 -1.27 32.76
C VAL A 526 5.65 -1.69 34.15
N LEU A 527 5.45 -2.96 34.55
CA LEU A 527 5.98 -3.48 35.83
C LEU A 527 7.52 -3.56 35.86
N LEU A 528 8.13 -3.81 34.69
CA LEU A 528 9.59 -3.79 34.52
C LEU A 528 10.17 -2.37 34.48
N THR A 529 9.31 -1.34 34.39
CA THR A 529 9.73 0.06 34.44
C THR A 529 9.77 0.53 35.90
N ASP A 530 10.88 1.12 36.35
CA ASP A 530 11.09 1.49 37.77
C ASP A 530 10.11 2.55 38.29
N SER A 531 9.81 3.55 37.48
CA SER A 531 8.94 4.67 37.85
C SER A 531 8.24 5.18 36.59
N PRO A 532 7.18 4.52 36.12
CA PRO A 532 6.48 4.93 34.91
C PRO A 532 5.69 6.21 35.15
N GLU A 533 5.99 7.29 34.41
CA GLU A 533 5.22 8.54 34.41
C GLU A 533 4.54 8.78 33.06
N GLN A 534 5.20 8.40 31.98
CA GLN A 534 4.72 8.54 30.60
C GLN A 534 4.80 7.19 29.90
N ILE A 535 3.67 6.56 29.62
CA ILE A 535 3.60 5.25 28.96
C ILE A 535 2.78 5.34 27.68
N SER A 536 3.11 4.53 26.69
CA SER A 536 2.40 4.54 25.41
C SER A 536 2.16 3.15 24.85
N THR A 537 1.04 3.01 24.14
CA THR A 537 0.69 1.84 23.35
C THR A 537 0.44 2.26 21.91
N ILE A 538 0.96 1.48 20.97
CA ILE A 538 0.85 1.70 19.53
C ILE A 538 -0.14 0.68 19.00
N GLY A 539 -1.32 1.17 18.64
CA GLY A 539 -2.54 0.40 18.46
C GLY A 539 -3.49 0.63 19.63
N TYR A 540 -4.79 0.83 19.32
CA TYR A 540 -5.84 0.89 20.35
C TYR A 540 -6.64 -0.41 20.41
N GLY A 541 -6.93 -1.03 19.26
CA GLY A 541 -7.65 -2.30 19.20
C GLY A 541 -8.99 -2.27 19.94
N SER A 542 -9.19 -3.18 20.90
CA SER A 542 -10.36 -3.21 21.78
C SER A 542 -10.32 -2.19 22.93
N GLY A 543 -9.18 -1.52 23.15
CA GLY A 543 -8.93 -0.60 24.25
C GLY A 543 -8.50 -1.26 25.57
N ILE A 544 -8.38 -2.60 25.61
CA ILE A 544 -8.01 -3.33 26.84
C ILE A 544 -6.57 -2.99 27.27
N THR A 545 -5.61 -3.00 26.35
CA THR A 545 -4.21 -2.63 26.64
C THR A 545 -4.14 -1.22 27.25
N THR A 546 -4.85 -0.27 26.65
CA THR A 546 -4.92 1.12 27.13
C THR A 546 -5.57 1.20 28.52
N TYR A 547 -6.64 0.44 28.76
CA TYR A 547 -7.28 0.38 30.08
C TYR A 547 -6.34 -0.16 31.15
N SER A 548 -5.71 -1.31 30.90
CA SER A 548 -4.79 -1.93 31.86
C SER A 548 -3.59 -1.03 32.16
N MET A 549 -3.09 -0.28 31.16
CA MET A 549 -2.10 0.78 31.36
C MET A 549 -2.63 1.95 32.21
N SER A 550 -3.91 2.30 32.08
CA SER A 550 -4.51 3.40 32.85
C SER A 550 -4.63 3.14 34.35
N LEU A 551 -4.42 1.90 34.79
CA LEU A 551 -4.43 1.51 36.21
C LEU A 551 -3.15 1.94 36.95
N TYR A 552 -2.09 2.27 36.22
CA TYR A 552 -0.86 2.82 36.79
C TYR A 552 -0.98 4.32 36.98
N ASP A 553 -0.23 4.87 37.93
CA ASP A 553 -0.11 6.32 38.16
C ASP A 553 0.80 6.98 37.10
N ALA A 554 0.42 6.83 35.84
CA ALA A 554 1.13 7.31 34.65
C ALA A 554 0.14 7.91 33.65
N GLN A 555 0.63 8.84 32.81
CA GLN A 555 -0.09 9.29 31.64
C GLN A 555 0.07 8.26 30.51
N VAL A 556 -1.04 7.88 29.90
CA VAL A 556 -1.12 6.87 28.84
C VAL A 556 -1.41 7.55 27.52
N THR A 557 -0.51 7.41 26.54
CA THR A 557 -0.75 7.82 25.16
C THR A 557 -1.06 6.60 24.31
N ALA A 558 -2.30 6.49 23.82
CA ALA A 558 -2.70 5.44 22.90
C ALA A 558 -2.72 5.96 21.47
N LEU A 559 -1.83 5.44 20.63
CA LEU A 559 -1.68 5.84 19.23
C LEU A 559 -2.52 4.92 18.33
N GLU A 560 -3.45 5.47 17.57
CA GLU A 560 -4.30 4.71 16.65
C GLU A 560 -4.38 5.40 15.29
N ILE A 561 -4.15 4.66 14.20
CA ILE A 561 -4.17 5.24 12.86
C ILE A 561 -5.60 5.40 12.32
N GLU A 562 -6.55 4.58 12.78
CA GLU A 562 -7.95 4.61 12.32
C GLU A 562 -8.95 4.95 13.43
N GLN A 563 -9.52 6.15 13.33
CA GLN A 563 -10.54 6.65 14.26
C GLN A 563 -11.72 5.68 14.45
N GLN A 564 -12.12 4.94 13.41
CA GLN A 564 -13.24 4.00 13.49
C GLN A 564 -12.96 2.79 14.39
N VAL A 565 -11.70 2.45 14.66
CA VAL A 565 -11.32 1.44 15.67
C VAL A 565 -11.69 1.93 17.06
N VAL A 566 -11.36 3.18 17.37
CA VAL A 566 -11.68 3.80 18.66
C VAL A 566 -13.21 3.91 18.84
N GLU A 567 -13.94 4.36 17.82
CA GLU A 567 -15.41 4.43 17.87
C GLU A 567 -16.06 3.05 18.09
N ALA A 568 -15.56 2.00 17.42
CA ALA A 568 -16.03 0.64 17.64
C ALA A 568 -15.76 0.16 19.07
N ALA A 569 -14.57 0.43 19.60
CA ALA A 569 -14.14 0.01 20.93
C ALA A 569 -14.89 0.72 22.07
N LYS A 570 -15.22 2.01 21.91
CA LYS A 570 -16.00 2.79 22.88
C LYS A 570 -17.34 2.15 23.23
N ASP A 571 -18.07 1.70 22.22
CA ASP A 571 -19.42 1.18 22.40
C ASP A 571 -19.41 -0.34 22.60
N GLN A 572 -18.66 -1.08 21.78
CA GLN A 572 -18.77 -2.54 21.73
C GLN A 572 -17.91 -3.26 22.77
N PHE A 573 -16.87 -2.61 23.31
CA PHE A 573 -15.91 -3.22 24.22
C PHE A 573 -15.87 -2.55 25.60
N SER A 574 -16.84 -1.68 25.90
CA SER A 574 -16.94 -0.95 27.18
C SER A 574 -16.94 -1.84 28.43
N ASP A 575 -17.46 -3.07 28.31
CA ASP A 575 -17.51 -4.05 29.40
C ASP A 575 -16.11 -4.57 29.81
N VAL A 576 -15.14 -4.55 28.89
CA VAL A 576 -13.79 -5.11 29.08
C VAL A 576 -12.69 -4.06 29.08
N ASN A 577 -12.88 -2.94 28.38
CA ASN A 577 -11.95 -1.81 28.39
C ASN A 577 -12.34 -0.73 29.42
N HIS A 578 -13.47 -0.91 30.11
CA HIS A 578 -13.98 0.00 31.15
C HIS A 578 -13.95 1.48 30.75
N ARG A 579 -14.28 1.76 29.48
CA ARG A 579 -14.27 3.11 28.90
C ARG A 579 -12.92 3.82 29.05
N ALA A 580 -11.84 3.13 28.65
CA ALA A 580 -10.48 3.68 28.60
C ALA A 580 -10.43 5.09 27.97
N ASP A 581 -11.26 5.35 26.97
CA ASP A 581 -11.44 6.65 26.29
C ASP A 581 -11.86 7.80 27.21
N THR A 582 -12.37 7.51 28.41
CA THR A 582 -12.88 8.50 29.37
C THR A 582 -11.98 8.68 30.59
N LYS A 583 -10.90 7.91 30.71
CA LYS A 583 -9.96 7.99 31.82
C LYS A 583 -9.17 9.30 31.74
N SER A 584 -9.02 9.98 32.88
CA SER A 584 -8.38 11.31 32.93
C SER A 584 -6.88 11.29 32.62
N ASN A 585 -6.24 10.13 32.72
CA ASN A 585 -4.83 9.90 32.40
C ASN A 585 -4.62 9.22 31.04
N VAL A 586 -5.65 9.14 30.18
CA VAL A 586 -5.53 8.56 28.84
C VAL A 586 -5.69 9.66 27.79
N ASP A 587 -4.73 9.74 26.88
CA ASP A 587 -4.80 10.56 25.67
C ASP A 587 -4.79 9.64 24.44
N ILE A 588 -5.82 9.74 23.61
CA ILE A 588 -5.93 8.97 22.36
C ILE A 588 -5.53 9.87 21.21
N VAL A 589 -4.43 9.51 20.55
CA VAL A 589 -3.86 10.27 19.44
C VAL A 589 -4.13 9.54 18.13
N ILE A 590 -4.89 10.20 17.24
CA ILE A 590 -5.15 9.68 15.90
C ILE A 590 -4.03 10.11 14.94
N ASP A 591 -2.98 9.30 14.83
CA ASP A 591 -1.84 9.54 13.94
C ASP A 591 -1.11 8.22 13.61
N ASP A 592 -0.25 8.26 12.60
CA ASP A 592 0.73 7.23 12.31
C ASP A 592 1.80 7.19 13.42
N ALA A 593 2.06 6.00 13.99
CA ALA A 593 2.95 5.87 15.14
C ALA A 593 4.40 6.29 14.84
N ARG A 594 4.92 5.96 13.64
CA ARG A 594 6.28 6.36 13.23
C ARG A 594 6.37 7.87 13.13
N ASN A 595 5.36 8.49 12.53
CA ASN A 595 5.24 9.93 12.43
C ASN A 595 5.22 10.59 13.81
N TYR A 596 4.30 10.17 14.68
CA TYR A 596 4.13 10.76 16.00
C TYR A 596 5.42 10.67 16.81
N LEU A 597 5.97 9.45 16.94
CA LEU A 597 7.19 9.22 17.72
C LEU A 597 8.36 10.02 17.15
N LYS A 598 8.56 10.07 15.83
CA LYS A 598 9.69 10.81 15.26
C LYS A 598 9.64 12.33 15.52
N ASN A 599 8.45 12.90 15.73
CA ASN A 599 8.27 14.35 15.74
C ASN A 599 7.86 14.94 17.09
N THR A 600 7.33 14.14 18.02
CA THR A 600 6.97 14.61 19.36
C THR A 600 8.21 14.93 20.21
N ASP A 601 8.10 15.94 21.08
CA ASP A 601 9.13 16.23 22.09
C ASP A 601 8.95 15.38 23.37
N GLN A 602 7.84 14.65 23.49
CA GLN A 602 7.53 13.81 24.65
C GLN A 602 8.40 12.55 24.66
N LYS A 603 9.02 12.28 25.81
CA LYS A 603 9.71 11.02 26.09
C LYS A 603 8.82 10.09 26.89
N PHE A 604 8.99 8.79 26.69
CA PHE A 604 8.20 7.76 27.34
C PHE A 604 9.11 6.86 28.19
N ASP A 605 8.62 6.46 29.37
CA ASP A 605 9.25 5.44 30.19
C ASP A 605 8.89 4.03 29.71
N THR A 606 7.78 3.89 28.99
CA THR A 606 7.39 2.64 28.35
C THR A 606 6.76 2.91 26.99
N ILE A 607 7.20 2.19 25.96
CA ILE A 607 6.54 2.18 24.65
C ILE A 607 6.25 0.73 24.29
N VAL A 608 4.99 0.43 23.98
CA VAL A 608 4.52 -0.90 23.58
C VAL A 608 4.03 -0.88 22.13
N THR A 609 4.59 -1.74 21.29
CA THR A 609 4.09 -1.98 19.93
C THR A 609 3.05 -3.11 19.96
N ASP A 610 1.78 -2.75 19.81
CA ASP A 610 0.61 -3.65 19.85
C ASP A 610 0.00 -3.77 18.43
N VAL A 611 0.77 -4.37 17.52
CA VAL A 611 0.38 -4.55 16.11
C VAL A 611 0.52 -6.02 15.71
N THR A 612 -0.62 -6.68 15.55
CA THR A 612 -0.72 -8.15 15.59
C THR A 612 -0.50 -8.87 14.25
N ASN A 613 -0.48 -8.17 13.12
CA ASN A 613 -0.38 -8.83 11.81
C ASN A 613 0.76 -8.25 10.95
N LEU A 614 1.92 -8.90 10.97
CA LEU A 614 3.11 -8.45 10.27
C LEU A 614 3.00 -8.42 8.75
N LYS A 615 2.02 -9.08 8.12
CA LYS A 615 1.88 -9.10 6.65
C LYS A 615 0.75 -8.19 6.14
N TYR A 616 -0.02 -7.62 7.06
CA TYR A 616 -1.09 -6.72 6.72
C TYR A 616 -0.53 -5.33 6.37
N LYS A 617 -0.73 -4.92 5.12
CA LYS A 617 -0.36 -3.61 4.55
C LYS A 617 1.05 -3.19 4.91
N ASN A 618 1.17 -2.20 5.80
CA ASN A 618 2.40 -1.54 6.16
C ASN A 618 2.84 -1.86 7.60
N ASN A 619 2.20 -2.84 8.25
CA ASN A 619 2.59 -3.31 9.58
C ASN A 619 4.05 -3.80 9.66
N PRO A 620 4.68 -4.43 8.64
CA PRO A 620 6.09 -4.82 8.77
C PRO A 620 7.01 -3.62 9.05
N TYR A 621 6.64 -2.42 8.59
CA TYR A 621 7.42 -1.20 8.85
C TYR A 621 7.44 -0.81 10.34
N LEU A 622 6.54 -1.33 11.18
CA LEU A 622 6.58 -1.18 12.64
C LEU A 622 7.44 -2.25 13.33
N TYR A 623 8.28 -2.96 12.57
CA TYR A 623 9.19 -3.99 13.08
C TYR A 623 10.58 -3.92 12.45
N THR A 624 10.87 -2.84 11.73
CA THR A 624 12.20 -2.57 11.16
C THR A 624 13.15 -2.06 12.24
N THR A 625 14.45 -2.26 12.04
CA THR A 625 15.49 -1.63 12.88
C THR A 625 15.35 -0.11 12.91
N ASP A 626 14.93 0.50 11.80
CA ASP A 626 14.70 1.95 11.69
C ASP A 626 13.55 2.41 12.60
N TYR A 627 12.45 1.66 12.64
CA TYR A 627 11.36 1.93 13.58
C TYR A 627 11.76 1.70 15.02
N PHE A 628 12.45 0.60 15.33
CA PHE A 628 12.92 0.36 16.69
C PHE A 628 13.92 1.43 17.14
N GLN A 629 14.71 1.99 16.22
CA GLN A 629 15.56 3.15 16.53
C GLN A 629 14.71 4.39 16.85
N ILE A 630 13.64 4.67 16.09
CA ILE A 630 12.69 5.75 16.41
C ILE A 630 12.05 5.54 17.79
N MET A 631 11.66 4.31 18.12
CA MET A 631 11.14 3.94 19.43
C MET A 631 12.18 4.19 20.53
N LYS A 632 13.40 3.70 20.35
CA LYS A 632 14.51 3.89 21.30
C LYS A 632 14.84 5.34 21.54
N ASP A 633 14.87 6.14 20.46
CA ASP A 633 15.16 7.57 20.55
C ASP A 633 14.12 8.30 21.39
N GLN A 634 12.87 7.81 21.46
CA GLN A 634 11.78 8.40 22.25
C GLN A 634 11.58 7.81 23.64
N LEU A 635 12.35 6.79 24.00
CA LEU A 635 12.41 6.34 25.38
C LEU A 635 13.23 7.30 26.25
N THR A 636 12.89 7.38 27.53
CA THR A 636 13.78 7.96 28.53
C THR A 636 15.04 7.08 28.67
N PRO A 637 16.15 7.57 29.26
CA PRO A 637 17.35 6.76 29.48
C PRO A 637 17.13 5.50 30.33
N ARG A 638 15.99 5.43 31.04
CA ARG A 638 15.57 4.27 31.85
C ARG A 638 14.37 3.53 31.23
N GLY A 639 13.96 3.90 30.03
CA GLY A 639 12.71 3.45 29.43
C GLY A 639 12.78 2.00 28.94
N VAL A 640 11.65 1.32 28.98
CA VAL A 640 11.46 -0.06 28.53
C VAL A 640 10.71 -0.08 27.21
N ALA A 641 11.25 -0.79 26.22
CA ALA A 641 10.56 -1.08 24.97
C ALA A 641 9.86 -2.43 25.06
N ALA A 642 8.65 -2.52 24.50
CA ALA A 642 8.01 -3.80 24.24
C ALA A 642 7.47 -3.90 22.81
N ALA A 643 7.53 -5.09 22.25
CA ALA A 643 6.88 -5.40 20.99
C ALA A 643 6.18 -6.75 21.07
N TRP A 644 4.91 -6.78 20.68
CA TRP A 644 4.20 -8.02 20.40
C TRP A 644 4.86 -8.73 19.22
N ALA A 645 4.93 -10.06 19.24
CA ALA A 645 5.40 -10.81 18.09
C ALA A 645 4.56 -12.07 17.85
N PRO A 646 4.25 -12.41 16.59
CA PRO A 646 3.49 -13.61 16.29
C PRO A 646 4.34 -14.84 16.56
N LEU A 647 3.74 -15.85 17.20
CA LEU A 647 4.32 -17.19 17.33
C LEU A 647 3.77 -18.15 16.26
N GLY A 648 2.53 -17.93 15.81
CA GLY A 648 1.95 -18.59 14.62
C GLY A 648 1.83 -17.61 13.45
N GLY A 649 1.70 -18.10 12.21
CA GLY A 649 1.58 -17.21 11.04
C GLY A 649 2.91 -16.72 10.46
N ILE A 650 4.04 -17.14 11.04
CA ILE A 650 5.41 -16.72 10.70
C ILE A 650 6.34 -17.94 10.65
N SER A 651 7.34 -17.91 9.76
CA SER A 651 8.33 -18.98 9.69
C SER A 651 9.39 -18.84 10.81
N PRO A 652 10.07 -19.93 11.22
CA PRO A 652 11.15 -19.87 12.20
C PRO A 652 12.26 -18.89 11.82
N ASP A 653 12.61 -18.81 10.53
CA ASP A 653 13.64 -17.89 10.05
C ASP A 653 13.18 -16.43 10.10
N ASP A 654 11.94 -16.14 9.67
CA ASP A 654 11.35 -14.80 9.77
C ASP A 654 11.22 -14.34 11.23
N LEU A 655 10.81 -15.22 12.15
CA LEU A 655 10.75 -14.93 13.58
C LEU A 655 12.15 -14.62 14.14
N THR A 656 13.15 -15.38 13.73
CA THR A 656 14.53 -15.13 14.17
C THR A 656 15.07 -13.80 13.63
N ILE A 657 14.76 -13.44 12.38
CA ILE A 657 15.10 -12.13 11.79
C ILE A 657 14.41 -10.99 12.55
N LEU A 658 13.16 -11.19 12.94
CA LEU A 658 12.41 -10.23 13.75
C LEU A 658 13.06 -10.00 15.13
N ILE A 659 13.43 -11.09 15.82
CA ILE A 659 14.17 -11.02 17.10
C ILE A 659 15.53 -10.35 16.90
N ALA A 660 16.26 -10.70 15.84
CA ALA A 660 17.56 -10.11 15.50
C ALA A 660 17.46 -8.60 15.31
N SER A 661 16.41 -8.16 14.61
CA SER A 661 16.14 -6.75 14.32
C SER A 661 15.87 -5.97 15.62
N PHE A 662 15.04 -6.51 16.52
CA PHE A 662 14.79 -5.90 17.82
C PHE A 662 16.06 -5.83 18.69
N LYS A 663 16.78 -6.96 18.84
CA LYS A 663 18.03 -7.03 19.64
C LYS A 663 19.12 -6.08 19.12
N SER A 664 19.22 -5.89 17.80
CA SER A 664 20.22 -5.00 17.21
C SER A 664 20.11 -3.56 17.72
N ILE A 665 18.90 -3.13 18.09
CA ILE A 665 18.62 -1.80 18.66
C ILE A 665 18.59 -1.83 20.19
N PHE A 666 18.08 -2.91 20.79
CA PHE A 666 18.00 -3.12 22.24
C PHE A 666 18.92 -4.27 22.66
N PRO A 667 20.20 -4.01 23.02
CA PRO A 667 21.16 -5.09 23.33
C PRO A 667 20.71 -6.04 24.45
N HIS A 668 20.04 -5.47 25.46
CA HIS A 668 19.41 -6.17 26.58
C HIS A 668 17.98 -6.57 26.20
N THR A 669 17.88 -7.55 25.31
CA THR A 669 16.59 -8.11 24.87
C THR A 669 16.30 -9.42 25.60
N THR A 670 15.08 -9.55 26.10
CA THR A 670 14.52 -10.80 26.64
C THR A 670 13.22 -11.16 25.93
N ILE A 671 12.89 -12.45 25.89
CA ILE A 671 11.69 -12.97 25.22
C ILE A 671 10.78 -13.61 26.26
N TRP A 672 9.51 -13.22 26.24
CA TRP A 672 8.52 -13.62 27.22
C TRP A 672 7.36 -14.36 26.54
N TYR A 673 6.93 -15.45 27.16
CA TYR A 673 5.82 -16.28 26.72
C TYR A 673 4.84 -16.50 27.87
N TYR A 674 3.57 -16.17 27.65
CA TYR A 674 2.52 -16.48 28.60
C TYR A 674 2.23 -17.99 28.55
N TYR A 675 2.56 -18.68 29.65
CA TYR A 675 2.48 -20.14 29.79
C TYR A 675 1.17 -20.69 30.40
N PRO A 676 0.38 -19.96 31.22
CA PRO A 676 -0.79 -20.57 31.89
C PRO A 676 -1.86 -21.09 30.92
N GLU A 677 -1.93 -20.51 29.71
CA GLU A 677 -2.71 -21.02 28.58
C GLU A 677 -1.85 -20.92 27.31
N PRO A 678 -1.98 -21.86 26.36
CA PRO A 678 -1.28 -21.76 25.09
C PRO A 678 -1.68 -20.50 24.31
N THR A 679 -0.71 -19.63 24.05
CA THR A 679 -0.90 -18.40 23.27
C THR A 679 -0.17 -18.46 21.93
N GLY A 680 -0.65 -17.65 20.98
CA GLY A 680 -0.09 -17.54 19.64
C GLY A 680 0.90 -16.37 19.46
N PHE A 681 1.43 -15.83 20.54
CA PHE A 681 2.28 -14.64 20.52
C PHE A 681 3.41 -14.69 21.56
N LEU A 682 4.36 -13.77 21.44
CA LEU A 682 5.45 -13.49 22.36
C LEU A 682 5.45 -12.00 22.69
N VAL A 683 6.11 -11.63 23.79
CA VAL A 683 6.46 -10.24 24.07
C VAL A 683 7.97 -10.10 24.13
N PHE A 684 8.50 -9.24 23.26
CA PHE A 684 9.91 -8.87 23.29
C PHE A 684 10.05 -7.69 24.22
N ILE A 685 11.02 -7.75 25.14
CA ILE A 685 11.32 -6.68 26.08
C ILE A 685 12.75 -6.20 25.85
N GLY A 686 12.91 -4.90 25.63
CA GLY A 686 14.19 -4.22 25.55
C GLY A 686 14.38 -3.30 26.75
N THR A 687 15.37 -3.60 27.59
CA THR A 687 15.72 -2.78 28.77
C THR A 687 16.95 -1.90 28.51
N PRO A 688 17.13 -0.80 29.28
CA PRO A 688 18.28 0.10 29.12
C PRO A 688 19.59 -0.54 29.60
N GLU A 689 19.50 -1.45 30.57
CA GLU A 689 20.61 -2.19 31.16
C GLU A 689 20.23 -3.68 31.27
N LYS A 690 21.19 -4.52 31.68
CA LYS A 690 20.95 -5.95 31.89
C LYS A 690 19.77 -6.13 32.84
N LEU A 691 18.80 -6.94 32.44
CA LEU A 691 17.57 -7.14 33.20
C LEU A 691 17.87 -7.79 34.55
N VAL A 692 17.41 -7.15 35.63
CA VAL A 692 17.39 -7.72 36.98
C VAL A 692 16.04 -7.39 37.63
N ILE A 693 15.29 -8.41 38.01
CA ILE A 693 13.96 -8.33 38.59
C ILE A 693 14.06 -8.57 40.09
N ASP A 694 13.86 -7.53 40.88
CA ASP A 694 13.72 -7.69 42.32
C ASP A 694 12.29 -8.15 42.66
N ILE A 695 12.16 -9.36 43.22
CA ILE A 695 10.85 -10.00 43.46
C ILE A 695 9.99 -9.20 44.45
N ASN A 696 10.61 -8.58 45.47
CA ASN A 696 9.87 -7.75 46.43
C ASN A 696 9.33 -6.49 45.77
N THR A 697 10.16 -5.83 44.96
CA THR A 697 9.77 -4.65 44.20
C THR A 697 8.67 -4.99 43.19
N LEU A 698 8.81 -6.12 42.49
CA LEU A 698 7.79 -6.59 41.54
C LEU A 698 6.45 -6.88 42.24
N ALA A 699 6.48 -7.57 43.39
CA ALA A 699 5.29 -7.87 44.17
C ALA A 699 4.58 -6.58 44.64
N ALA A 700 5.34 -5.58 45.10
CA ALA A 700 4.80 -4.28 45.49
C ALA A 700 4.17 -3.53 44.30
N LYS A 701 4.78 -3.62 43.11
CA LYS A 701 4.23 -3.02 41.88
C LYS A 701 2.99 -3.76 41.35
N ILE A 702 2.85 -5.06 41.62
CA ILE A 702 1.69 -5.86 41.23
C ILE A 702 0.47 -5.53 42.09
N GLU A 703 0.64 -5.23 43.39
CA GLU A 703 -0.47 -5.01 44.34
C GLU A 703 -1.59 -4.10 43.80
N PRO A 704 -1.32 -2.90 43.22
CA PRO A 704 -2.36 -1.99 42.74
C PRO A 704 -3.13 -2.53 41.52
N VAL A 705 -2.55 -3.45 40.76
CA VAL A 705 -3.10 -4.02 39.51
C VAL A 705 -3.42 -5.50 39.61
N ALA A 706 -3.30 -6.10 40.79
CA ALA A 706 -3.40 -7.54 41.02
C ALA A 706 -4.72 -8.14 40.51
N THR A 707 -5.84 -7.43 40.70
CA THR A 707 -7.15 -7.86 40.21
C THR A 707 -7.18 -8.04 38.70
N ASP A 708 -6.51 -7.16 37.95
CA ASP A 708 -6.52 -7.22 36.48
C ASP A 708 -5.63 -8.37 35.97
N LEU A 709 -4.48 -8.60 36.59
CA LEU A 709 -3.58 -9.73 36.32
C LEU A 709 -4.17 -11.10 36.72
N GLN A 710 -4.86 -11.19 37.86
CA GLN A 710 -5.49 -12.44 38.32
C GLN A 710 -6.56 -12.93 37.35
N SER A 711 -7.21 -12.03 36.62
CA SER A 711 -8.19 -12.42 35.59
C SER A 711 -7.58 -13.19 34.41
N ILE A 712 -6.25 -13.15 34.26
CA ILE A 712 -5.48 -13.93 33.29
C ILE A 712 -4.54 -14.90 34.02
N ALA A 713 -4.94 -15.42 35.17
CA ALA A 713 -4.21 -16.45 35.92
C ALA A 713 -2.76 -16.08 36.33
N ILE A 714 -2.40 -14.80 36.36
CA ILE A 714 -1.14 -14.31 36.96
C ILE A 714 -1.46 -13.82 38.38
N ASN A 715 -1.16 -14.64 39.38
CA ASN A 715 -1.63 -14.41 40.75
C ASN A 715 -0.63 -13.63 41.61
N ASN A 716 0.65 -13.70 41.26
CA ASN A 716 1.74 -13.15 42.06
C ASN A 716 2.99 -12.83 41.19
N ALA A 717 4.04 -12.31 41.82
CA ALA A 717 5.29 -11.95 41.17
C ALA A 717 6.03 -13.15 40.55
N TYR A 718 5.87 -14.37 41.09
CA TYR A 718 6.51 -15.58 40.56
C TYR A 718 5.84 -16.06 39.28
N ASP A 719 4.50 -16.05 39.23
CA ASP A 719 3.74 -16.39 38.01
C ASP A 719 4.15 -15.48 36.85
N LEU A 720 4.23 -14.17 37.09
CA LEU A 720 4.70 -13.22 36.07
C LEU A 720 6.17 -13.47 35.73
N SER A 721 7.04 -13.66 36.72
CA SER A 721 8.46 -13.95 36.51
C SER A 721 8.68 -15.20 35.66
N ALA A 722 7.85 -16.22 35.84
CA ALA A 722 7.92 -17.49 35.12
C ALA A 722 7.47 -17.40 33.65
N THR A 723 6.99 -16.24 33.19
CA THR A 723 6.75 -15.97 31.77
C THR A 723 8.03 -15.63 30.99
N LEU A 724 9.18 -15.43 31.65
CA LEU A 724 10.47 -15.24 30.97
C LEU A 724 10.89 -16.55 30.29
N LEU A 725 10.93 -16.55 28.96
CA LEU A 725 11.29 -17.72 28.16
C LEU A 725 12.79 -17.75 27.85
N LEU A 726 13.32 -16.68 27.24
CA LEU A 726 14.73 -16.56 26.87
C LEU A 726 15.37 -15.32 27.51
N GLY A 727 16.53 -15.52 28.13
CA GLY A 727 17.39 -14.44 28.61
C GLY A 727 18.24 -13.83 27.49
N GLU A 728 19.00 -12.79 27.82
CA GLU A 728 19.78 -11.99 26.87
C GLU A 728 20.87 -12.77 26.11
N GLU A 729 21.44 -13.81 26.75
CA GLU A 729 22.47 -14.66 26.15
C GLU A 729 21.85 -15.63 25.15
N ASP A 730 20.79 -16.35 25.55
CA ASP A 730 20.04 -17.25 24.66
C ASP A 730 19.51 -16.52 23.42
N VAL A 731 18.98 -15.30 23.60
CA VAL A 731 18.53 -14.46 22.48
C VAL A 731 19.71 -14.09 21.58
N GLY A 732 20.88 -13.79 22.15
CA GLY A 732 22.07 -13.46 21.39
C GLY A 732 22.58 -14.61 20.54
N ASP A 733 22.59 -15.82 21.10
CA ASP A 733 23.01 -17.03 20.39
C ASP A 733 22.02 -17.42 19.29
N LEU A 734 20.72 -17.33 19.57
CA LEU A 734 19.65 -17.62 18.61
C LEU A 734 19.76 -16.77 17.33
N VAL A 735 20.10 -15.50 17.46
CA VAL A 735 20.09 -14.53 16.35
C VAL A 735 21.47 -14.28 15.73
N TYR A 736 22.51 -14.99 16.19
CA TYR A 736 23.87 -14.76 15.72
C TYR A 736 24.00 -14.94 14.20
N GLY A 737 24.47 -13.90 13.51
CA GLY A 737 24.70 -13.91 12.06
C GLY A 737 23.44 -13.87 11.19
N LYS A 738 22.28 -13.56 11.77
CA LYS A 738 21.02 -13.40 11.05
C LYS A 738 20.92 -12.05 10.36
N ASP A 739 20.20 -12.03 9.24
CA ASP A 739 19.87 -10.79 8.52
C ASP A 739 18.93 -9.90 9.36
N LEU A 740 18.90 -8.61 9.04
CA LEU A 740 18.07 -7.61 9.74
C LEU A 740 16.95 -7.11 8.84
N HIS A 741 15.77 -6.92 9.40
CA HIS A 741 14.65 -6.26 8.77
C HIS A 741 14.83 -4.74 8.86
N THR A 742 15.09 -4.09 7.73
CA THR A 742 15.34 -2.64 7.65
C THR A 742 14.34 -1.98 6.70
N ASP A 743 14.23 -0.65 6.74
CA ASP A 743 13.41 0.10 5.78
C ASP A 743 13.89 -0.09 4.32
N ASP A 744 15.21 -0.25 4.11
CA ASP A 744 15.78 -0.50 2.77
C ASP A 744 15.59 -1.95 2.33
N HIS A 745 15.83 -2.90 3.23
CA HIS A 745 15.64 -4.34 3.01
C HIS A 745 14.48 -4.86 3.89
N PRO A 746 13.22 -4.65 3.46
CA PRO A 746 12.06 -5.04 4.25
C PRO A 746 11.74 -6.54 4.09
N ILE A 747 12.63 -7.41 4.58
CA ILE A 747 12.53 -8.88 4.45
C ILE A 747 11.14 -9.41 4.84
N LEU A 748 10.61 -8.99 5.99
CA LEU A 748 9.35 -9.48 6.55
C LEU A 748 8.10 -9.09 5.73
N GLU A 749 8.22 -8.06 4.89
CA GLU A 749 7.15 -7.70 3.93
C GLU A 749 6.94 -8.80 2.88
N PHE A 750 7.99 -9.60 2.61
CA PHE A 750 8.01 -10.65 1.59
C PHE A 750 8.05 -12.07 2.18
N SER A 751 7.78 -12.23 3.47
CA SER A 751 7.72 -13.52 4.17
C SER A 751 6.69 -14.47 3.55
N ASP A 752 6.96 -15.78 3.63
CA ASP A 752 6.19 -16.82 2.94
C ASP A 752 4.71 -16.88 3.37
N LEU A 753 3.79 -16.69 2.41
CA LEU A 753 2.35 -16.71 2.65
C LEU A 753 1.82 -18.09 3.09
N GLU A 754 2.57 -19.18 2.89
CA GLU A 754 2.17 -20.50 3.38
C GLU A 754 2.09 -20.53 4.91
N TYR A 755 3.10 -19.97 5.59
CA TYR A 755 3.11 -19.86 7.05
C TYR A 755 2.02 -18.92 7.54
N TYR A 756 1.72 -17.87 6.78
CA TYR A 756 0.68 -16.89 7.15
C TYR A 756 -0.71 -17.51 7.29
N ALA A 757 -1.00 -18.58 6.54
CA ALA A 757 -2.26 -19.30 6.65
C ALA A 757 -2.27 -20.37 7.77
N LYS A 758 -1.12 -20.63 8.40
CA LYS A 758 -0.94 -21.61 9.47
C LYS A 758 -0.67 -20.88 10.79
N PHE A 759 -1.72 -20.71 11.60
CA PHE A 759 -1.60 -20.11 12.94
C PHE A 759 -1.08 -21.08 14.01
N ASN A 760 -0.37 -22.15 13.63
CA ASN A 760 0.18 -23.11 14.59
C ASN A 760 1.45 -22.54 15.24
N PRO A 761 1.48 -22.30 16.57
CA PRO A 761 2.64 -21.74 17.27
C PRO A 761 3.73 -22.77 17.60
N ILE A 762 3.45 -24.08 17.50
CA ILE A 762 4.28 -25.14 18.07
C ILE A 762 5.69 -25.18 17.48
N GLU A 763 5.84 -25.03 16.16
CA GLU A 763 7.16 -25.09 15.51
C GLU A 763 8.11 -24.01 16.03
N ASN A 764 7.61 -22.77 16.13
CA ASN A 764 8.37 -21.65 16.64
C ASN A 764 8.60 -21.76 18.15
N LEU A 765 7.60 -22.21 18.91
CA LEU A 765 7.74 -22.40 20.35
C LEU A 765 8.78 -23.47 20.67
N ALA A 766 8.75 -24.60 19.97
CA ALA A 766 9.73 -25.68 20.10
C ALA A 766 11.15 -25.22 19.73
N MET A 767 11.28 -24.42 18.66
CA MET A 767 12.57 -23.81 18.31
C MET A 767 13.11 -22.94 19.44
N LEU A 768 12.29 -22.04 20.00
CA LEU A 768 12.72 -21.16 21.10
C LEU A 768 13.07 -21.97 22.34
N PHE A 769 12.21 -22.92 22.72
CA PHE A 769 12.41 -23.76 23.90
C PHE A 769 13.67 -24.62 23.79
N ALA A 770 14.00 -25.14 22.60
CA ALA A 770 15.22 -25.89 22.35
C ALA A 770 16.51 -25.03 22.44
N ASN A 771 16.40 -23.71 22.34
CA ASN A 771 17.51 -22.77 22.50
C ASN A 771 17.61 -22.19 23.92
N GLN A 772 16.84 -22.70 24.89
CA GLN A 772 16.94 -22.29 26.28
C GLN A 772 18.14 -22.97 26.97
N SER A 773 19.33 -22.38 26.86
CA SER A 773 20.55 -22.88 27.47
C SER A 773 20.98 -22.08 28.71
N GLU A 774 20.48 -20.86 28.84
CA GLU A 774 20.82 -19.92 29.90
C GLU A 774 20.12 -20.28 31.22
N ILE A 775 20.87 -20.16 32.32
CA ILE A 775 20.29 -20.24 33.66
C ILE A 775 19.58 -18.91 33.91
N LEU A 776 18.26 -18.92 34.09
CA LEU A 776 17.47 -17.69 34.29
C LEU A 776 17.59 -17.08 35.70
N LYS A 777 18.08 -17.85 36.70
CA LYS A 777 18.26 -17.38 38.09
C LYS A 777 18.94 -16.01 38.24
N PRO A 778 20.00 -15.66 37.48
CA PRO A 778 20.69 -14.36 37.56
C PRO A 778 19.86 -13.15 37.12
N TYR A 779 18.71 -13.34 36.48
CA TYR A 779 17.78 -12.24 36.15
C TYR A 779 16.93 -11.82 37.33
N TYR A 780 17.06 -12.46 38.51
CA TYR A 780 16.21 -12.18 39.66
C TYR A 780 17.02 -11.89 40.92
N SER A 781 16.52 -10.96 41.73
CA SER A 781 16.97 -10.66 43.10
C SER A 781 15.88 -11.08 44.08
N PHE A 782 16.24 -11.89 45.06
CA PHE A 782 15.31 -12.54 46.00
C PHE A 782 16.02 -12.91 47.33
N THR A 783 15.24 -13.19 48.36
CA THR A 783 15.72 -13.81 49.61
C THR A 783 15.81 -15.34 49.48
N GLU A 784 16.48 -16.03 50.42
CA GLU A 784 16.57 -17.50 50.39
C GLU A 784 15.20 -18.20 50.39
N GLU A 785 14.20 -17.65 51.08
CA GLU A 785 12.84 -18.20 51.13
C GLU A 785 12.12 -18.06 49.78
N GLN A 786 12.37 -16.95 49.08
CA GLN A 786 11.78 -16.63 47.77
C GLN A 786 12.42 -17.42 46.62
N GLU A 787 13.68 -17.86 46.80
CA GLU A 787 14.40 -18.62 45.78
C GLU A 787 13.63 -19.89 45.38
N GLN A 788 13.14 -20.65 46.37
CA GLN A 788 12.46 -21.91 46.11
C GLN A 788 11.14 -21.69 45.36
N GLU A 789 10.34 -20.71 45.78
CA GLU A 789 9.06 -20.38 45.12
C GLU A 789 9.28 -19.96 43.66
N LEU A 790 10.31 -19.16 43.40
CA LEU A 790 10.67 -18.76 42.03
C LEU A 790 11.11 -19.95 41.17
N LEU A 791 11.97 -20.82 41.72
CA LEU A 791 12.46 -22.00 40.98
C LEU A 791 11.32 -22.99 40.68
N ASP A 792 10.38 -23.17 41.61
CA ASP A 792 9.20 -24.00 41.43
C ASP A 792 8.28 -23.42 40.34
N ALA A 793 8.07 -22.09 40.33
CA ALA A 793 7.28 -21.42 39.30
C ALA A 793 7.92 -21.54 37.90
N LEU A 794 9.24 -21.32 37.79
CA LEU A 794 9.99 -21.51 36.55
C LEU A 794 9.95 -22.96 36.06
N GLY A 795 10.07 -23.93 36.98
CA GLY A 795 9.96 -25.35 36.68
C GLY A 795 8.57 -25.74 36.15
N ASN A 796 7.51 -25.22 36.78
CA ASN A 796 6.14 -25.44 36.35
C ASN A 796 5.86 -24.87 34.96
N SER A 797 6.24 -23.61 34.71
CA SER A 797 6.11 -22.96 33.40
C SER A 797 6.77 -23.78 32.29
N ARG A 798 8.03 -24.20 32.48
CA ARG A 798 8.76 -25.06 31.53
C ARG A 798 8.10 -26.41 31.32
N GLY A 799 7.58 -27.02 32.39
CA GLY A 799 6.85 -28.29 32.32
C GLY A 799 5.58 -28.19 31.47
N LEU A 800 4.82 -27.11 31.63
CA LEU A 800 3.60 -26.84 30.85
C LEU A 800 3.92 -26.58 29.38
N ILE A 801 4.94 -25.78 29.09
CA ILE A 801 5.39 -25.51 27.72
C ILE A 801 5.86 -26.81 27.05
N ASN A 802 6.69 -27.61 27.72
CA ASN A 802 7.18 -28.87 27.17
C ASN A 802 6.04 -29.86 26.92
N HIS A 803 5.09 -29.96 27.86
CA HIS A 803 3.91 -30.80 27.69
C HIS A 803 3.06 -30.36 26.48
N TYR A 804 2.83 -29.05 26.32
CA TYR A 804 2.10 -28.52 25.17
C TYR A 804 2.79 -28.83 23.84
N ILE A 805 4.13 -28.72 23.78
CA ILE A 805 4.94 -29.09 22.61
C ILE A 805 4.87 -30.60 22.34
N GLU A 806 4.93 -31.46 23.36
CA GLU A 806 4.92 -32.92 23.18
C GLU A 806 3.54 -33.45 22.73
N GLU A 807 2.45 -32.78 23.10
CA GLU A 807 1.09 -33.19 22.73
C GLU A 807 0.70 -32.89 21.27
N HIS A 808 1.42 -32.00 20.58
CA HIS A 808 1.07 -31.47 19.25
C HIS A 808 2.18 -31.70 18.22
#